data_AF-A0A7Y5N5S5-F1
#
_entry.id   AF-A0A7Y5N5S5-F1
#
_cell.length_a   1.000
_cell.length_b   1.000
_cell.length_c   1.000
_cell.angle_alpha   90.00
_cell.angle_beta   90.00
_cell.angle_gamma   90.00
#
_symmetry.space_group_name_H-M   'P 1'
#
loop_
_entity.id
_entity.type
_entity.pdbx_description
1 polymer ?
#
loop_
_entity_poly.entity_id
_entity_poly.type
_entity_poly.pdbx_seq_one_letter_code
_entity_poly.pdbx_strand_id
1 'polypeptide(L)'
;MSRNTKILLFTGLLMALAVGCDRLNDTPSSNQSPTVRFVNFPVDSTEFSYAPIIYWQGFDPDGFVTGFEYYDDVSEEALNAYRAGDAAFQAYLNTIADANIWTLTEEASEQIYLLTEVGEVTEHIFLVRSVDNLGAKSTIAARTFFRSNQPPNTPQLRWAESTSTDYDTVVAIADTQLVGDTLTITYNGLRLLWQGSDPDSRTSNVIPLQFSYALVNGQGDSIALPVRNDSNHVVGYRAGWSNWGNETQIAFYGLESGNYTFYVRVRDDGFTLANNMAHATFTVVKPQLTGQLLIVNENRPPSALELNRGGIDADTLKAFYLGVNGTGGVLRDAIDIANTLAPIAQPPGSPPIRHFDFDSIAWLDNVDGDVLSYEYISQFAVVWIIDDDNSSPGRTAAEATAYTKVLADYMNVGGNVMYTGRRLFNKSLNRAVGTAPNDFLREYFNIFAIRSKAVYSNNVVNSGIADFVGAVAGDPQYPDLNIDSNMVSKLRYLNQGVTYPPEIEYFGRSNAPVNFDFAITLYNYKSSTADTSLYTNLVENYDCAVDTNWSNETTVALIPLDETLPLLSASTIRNVSRGVNGEFMHVRNISSNLLQPKWRIFASIPVGGGEWTTADTLEVTYRFIPLSADHDEPIALNFIKYDGTIEIIQVGETIRTRIFATPRFRSCFFTFPLSYMKNELYTHPILGDVPAVSLLIANELLFFNQNLDFSFN
;
A
#
# COMPACT_ATOMS: atom_id res chain seq x y z
N MET A 1 22.78 52.02 44.80
CA MET A 1 22.72 51.25 46.07
C MET A 1 23.92 50.31 46.13
N SER A 2 24.68 50.33 47.22
CA SER A 2 25.78 49.37 47.41
C SER A 2 25.20 47.96 47.61
N ARG A 3 26.00 46.92 47.32
CA ARG A 3 25.62 45.51 47.50
C ARG A 3 25.06 45.23 48.90
N ASN A 4 25.54 45.96 49.91
CA ASN A 4 25.09 45.83 51.29
C ASN A 4 23.69 46.42 51.53
N THR A 5 23.29 47.45 50.78
CA THR A 5 21.93 48.04 50.90
C THR A 5 20.85 47.12 50.32
N LYS A 6 21.17 46.36 49.25
CA LYS A 6 20.23 45.38 48.66
C LYS A 6 20.01 44.16 49.58
N ILE A 7 21.07 43.71 50.26
CA ILE A 7 20.98 42.59 51.21
C ILE A 7 20.09 43.00 52.41
N LEU A 8 20.30 44.19 52.99
CA LEU A 8 19.48 44.68 54.10
C LEU A 8 17.99 44.84 53.74
N LEU A 9 17.68 45.31 52.54
CA LEU A 9 16.29 45.41 52.06
C LEU A 9 15.64 44.05 51.83
N PHE A 10 16.38 43.08 51.28
CA PHE A 10 15.86 41.74 51.05
C PHE A 10 15.67 40.98 52.37
N THR A 11 16.60 41.10 53.32
CA THR A 11 16.46 40.51 54.67
C THR A 11 15.35 41.17 55.47
N GLY A 12 15.16 42.49 55.33
CA GLY A 12 14.02 43.20 55.93
C GLY A 12 12.66 42.75 55.37
N LEU A 13 12.57 42.53 54.06
CA LEU A 13 11.36 42.01 53.41
C LEU A 13 11.05 40.57 53.84
N LEU A 14 12.08 39.72 53.95
CA LEU A 14 11.92 38.34 54.44
C LEU A 14 11.51 38.28 55.92
N MET A 15 12.04 39.17 56.77
CA MET A 15 11.57 39.29 58.15
C MET A 15 10.14 39.86 58.23
N ALA A 16 9.76 40.80 57.37
CA ALA A 16 8.38 41.30 57.33
C ALA A 16 7.37 40.22 56.89
N LEU A 17 7.77 39.32 55.98
CA LEU A 17 6.96 38.15 55.59
C LEU A 17 6.90 37.06 56.67
N ALA A 18 7.92 36.95 57.53
CA ALA A 18 7.96 35.97 58.62
C ALA A 18 7.15 36.39 59.87
N VAL A 19 6.91 37.69 60.07
CA VAL A 19 6.16 38.22 61.23
C VAL A 19 4.69 38.52 60.89
N GLY A 20 4.32 38.48 59.61
CA GLY A 20 2.94 38.75 59.14
C GLY A 20 1.98 37.56 59.10
N CYS A 21 2.44 36.35 59.40
CA CYS A 21 1.58 35.17 59.55
C CYS A 21 1.30 34.91 61.02
N ASP A 22 0.53 35.80 61.66
CA ASP A 22 -0.17 35.41 62.89
C ASP A 22 -1.08 34.23 62.50
N ARG A 23 -0.72 33.03 62.98
CA ARG A 23 -1.64 31.90 62.96
C ARG A 23 -2.89 32.39 63.68
N LEU A 24 -4.00 32.50 62.95
CA LEU A 24 -5.32 32.70 63.53
C LEU A 24 -5.47 31.66 64.66
N ASN A 25 -5.27 32.10 65.90
CA ASN A 25 -5.44 31.30 67.11
C ASN A 25 -6.91 31.28 67.54
N ASP A 26 -7.81 31.49 66.58
CA ASP A 26 -9.22 31.24 66.81
C ASP A 26 -9.37 29.74 67.00
N THR A 27 -10.11 29.36 68.05
CA THR A 27 -10.53 27.98 68.24
C THR A 27 -11.21 27.52 66.96
N PRO A 28 -10.80 26.38 66.36
CA PRO A 28 -11.47 25.83 65.18
C PRO A 28 -12.97 25.83 65.41
N SER A 29 -13.74 26.32 64.44
CA SER A 29 -15.19 26.16 64.48
C SER A 29 -15.50 24.68 64.64
N SER A 30 -16.54 24.38 65.43
CA SER A 30 -17.07 23.01 65.49
C SER A 30 -17.52 22.62 64.08
N ASN A 31 -17.07 21.45 63.59
CA ASN A 31 -17.42 20.96 62.25
C ASN A 31 -18.92 21.06 61.99
N GLN A 32 -19.31 21.73 60.91
CA GLN A 32 -20.70 21.80 60.49
C GLN A 32 -20.94 20.79 59.37
N SER A 33 -22.09 20.11 59.39
CA SER A 33 -22.44 19.23 58.28
C SER A 33 -22.52 20.03 56.98
N PRO A 34 -22.01 19.49 55.86
CA PRO A 34 -22.16 20.14 54.57
C PRO A 34 -23.62 20.14 54.13
N THR A 35 -23.91 20.82 53.03
CA THR A 35 -25.22 20.83 52.36
C THR A 35 -25.06 20.36 50.92
N VAL A 36 -26.08 19.72 50.35
CA VAL A 36 -26.10 19.31 48.94
C VAL A 36 -27.40 19.74 48.29
N ARG A 37 -27.33 20.08 46.99
CA ARG A 37 -28.51 20.37 46.17
C ARG A 37 -28.29 19.95 44.72
N PHE A 38 -29.35 19.62 44.01
CA PHE A 38 -29.31 19.39 42.57
C PHE A 38 -29.18 20.71 41.77
N VAL A 39 -28.41 20.69 40.69
CA VAL A 39 -28.19 21.86 39.82
C VAL A 39 -29.15 21.82 38.64
N ASN A 40 -30.43 22.12 38.91
CA ASN A 40 -31.60 22.40 38.04
C ASN A 40 -31.84 21.65 36.70
N PHE A 41 -30.98 20.74 36.25
CA PHE A 41 -31.18 19.87 35.09
C PHE A 41 -30.61 18.49 35.41
N PRO A 42 -31.41 17.42 35.29
CA PRO A 42 -32.82 17.38 34.92
C PRO A 42 -33.78 17.76 36.06
N VAL A 43 -35.03 18.16 35.77
CA VAL A 43 -36.02 18.47 36.82
C VAL A 43 -36.53 17.21 37.51
N ASP A 44 -37.08 17.34 38.72
CA ASP A 44 -37.74 16.22 39.40
C ASP A 44 -38.84 15.62 38.52
N SER A 45 -38.98 14.29 38.58
CA SER A 45 -39.94 13.51 37.79
C SER A 45 -39.72 13.58 36.26
N THR A 46 -38.49 13.88 35.80
CA THR A 46 -38.15 13.79 34.37
C THR A 46 -38.11 12.32 33.92
N GLU A 47 -38.66 12.04 32.75
CA GLU A 47 -38.55 10.75 32.07
C GLU A 47 -37.38 10.72 31.09
N PHE A 48 -36.53 9.70 31.21
CA PHE A 48 -35.41 9.45 30.30
C PHE A 48 -35.63 8.19 29.50
N SER A 49 -35.18 8.25 28.25
CA SER A 49 -34.99 7.10 27.39
C SER A 49 -33.51 6.72 27.28
N TYR A 50 -32.66 7.21 28.20
CA TYR A 50 -31.22 6.95 28.28
C TYR A 50 -30.74 7.12 29.73
N ALA A 51 -29.51 6.76 30.03
CA ALA A 51 -28.85 7.01 31.32
C ALA A 51 -28.47 8.49 31.43
N PRO A 52 -29.19 9.33 32.21
CA PRO A 52 -28.92 10.75 32.31
C PRO A 52 -27.61 11.05 33.06
N ILE A 53 -27.00 12.18 32.74
CA ILE A 53 -26.00 12.81 33.61
C ILE A 53 -26.75 13.70 34.59
N ILE A 54 -26.62 13.42 35.89
CA ILE A 54 -27.27 14.18 36.97
C ILE A 54 -26.23 15.07 37.63
N TYR A 55 -26.57 16.34 37.82
CA TYR A 55 -25.66 17.34 38.42
C TYR A 55 -26.10 17.73 39.83
N TRP A 56 -25.14 17.81 40.74
CA TRP A 56 -25.34 18.28 42.12
C TRP A 56 -24.20 19.22 42.54
N GLN A 57 -24.42 19.91 43.65
CA GLN A 57 -23.44 20.82 44.23
C GLN A 57 -23.45 20.66 45.74
N GLY A 58 -22.26 20.49 46.32
CA GLY A 58 -22.03 20.51 47.75
C GLY A 58 -21.55 21.89 48.23
N PHE A 59 -21.88 22.26 49.46
CA PHE A 59 -21.36 23.44 50.14
C PHE A 59 -21.12 23.13 51.61
N ASP A 60 -19.91 23.38 52.07
CA ASP A 60 -19.48 23.22 53.46
C ASP A 60 -19.20 24.61 54.07
N PRO A 61 -19.93 25.04 55.11
CA PRO A 61 -19.76 26.37 55.71
C PRO A 61 -18.40 26.61 56.39
N ASP A 62 -17.75 25.57 56.91
CA ASP A 62 -16.51 25.69 57.69
C ASP A 62 -15.34 24.87 57.16
N GLY A 63 -15.53 24.21 56.02
CA GLY A 63 -14.48 23.46 55.34
C GLY A 63 -14.69 23.38 53.83
N PHE A 64 -14.51 22.18 53.29
CA PHE A 64 -14.76 21.86 51.90
C PHE A 64 -15.32 20.45 51.75
N VAL A 65 -16.14 20.27 50.72
CA VAL A 65 -16.65 18.96 50.33
C VAL A 65 -15.53 18.16 49.68
N THR A 66 -15.25 16.97 50.23
CA THR A 66 -14.26 16.03 49.71
C THR A 66 -14.84 15.06 48.69
N GLY A 67 -16.16 14.84 48.72
CA GLY A 67 -16.85 14.02 47.74
C GLY A 67 -18.35 13.90 48.00
N PHE A 68 -18.97 12.96 47.31
CA PHE A 68 -20.39 12.70 47.31
C PHE A 68 -20.66 11.21 47.43
N GLU A 69 -21.78 10.88 48.03
CA GLU A 69 -22.34 9.55 48.05
C GLU A 69 -23.71 9.60 47.39
N TYR A 70 -23.97 8.71 46.43
CA TYR A 70 -25.27 8.60 45.79
C TYR A 70 -25.85 7.19 45.85
N TYR A 71 -27.17 7.09 45.74
CA TYR A 71 -27.92 5.84 45.73
C TYR A 71 -29.15 5.97 44.82
N ASP A 72 -29.44 4.93 44.05
CA ASP A 72 -30.61 4.81 43.18
C ASP A 72 -31.48 3.66 43.69
N ASP A 73 -32.71 3.95 44.10
CA ASP A 73 -33.67 2.95 44.58
C ASP A 73 -34.92 2.91 43.71
N VAL A 74 -35.35 1.70 43.37
CA VAL A 74 -36.57 1.40 42.59
C VAL A 74 -37.63 0.70 43.43
N SER A 75 -37.38 0.51 44.72
CA SER A 75 -38.28 -0.23 45.61
C SER A 75 -39.58 0.53 45.85
N GLU A 76 -40.69 -0.22 45.88
CA GLU A 76 -41.99 0.35 46.24
C GLU A 76 -41.97 1.00 47.64
N GLU A 77 -41.14 0.50 48.56
CA GLU A 77 -40.99 1.07 49.90
C GLU A 77 -40.45 2.51 49.84
N ALA A 78 -39.36 2.73 49.10
CA ALA A 78 -38.75 4.06 48.96
C ALA A 78 -39.70 5.04 48.25
N LEU A 79 -40.33 4.60 47.17
CA LEU A 79 -41.30 5.39 46.41
C LEU A 79 -42.53 5.75 47.23
N ASN A 80 -43.10 4.79 47.97
CA ASN A 80 -44.26 5.03 48.84
C ASN A 80 -43.88 5.96 50.00
N ALA A 81 -42.69 5.81 50.59
CA ALA A 81 -42.21 6.69 51.64
C ALA A 81 -42.02 8.13 51.15
N TYR A 82 -41.44 8.32 49.95
CA TYR A 82 -41.29 9.63 49.32
C TYR A 82 -42.65 10.29 49.05
N ARG A 83 -43.60 9.55 48.47
CA ARG A 83 -44.96 10.05 48.17
C ARG A 83 -45.80 10.31 49.41
N ALA A 84 -45.53 9.62 50.53
CA ALA A 84 -46.23 9.81 51.81
C ALA A 84 -45.79 11.07 52.58
N GLY A 85 -44.74 11.76 52.10
CA GLY A 85 -44.27 13.04 52.65
C GLY A 85 -43.10 12.92 53.64
N ASP A 86 -42.60 14.07 54.09
CA ASP A 86 -41.31 14.21 54.79
C ASP A 86 -41.11 13.23 55.96
N ALA A 87 -42.12 13.04 56.82
CA ALA A 87 -41.97 12.19 58.00
C ALA A 87 -41.75 10.71 57.64
N ALA A 88 -42.48 10.21 56.64
CA ALA A 88 -42.34 8.83 56.17
C ALA A 88 -41.03 8.67 55.40
N PHE A 89 -40.67 9.64 54.58
CA PHE A 89 -39.43 9.61 53.82
C PHE A 89 -38.19 9.66 54.73
N GLN A 90 -38.19 10.52 55.75
CA GLN A 90 -37.11 10.54 56.76
C GLN A 90 -37.00 9.22 57.53
N ALA A 91 -38.12 8.56 57.83
CA ALA A 91 -38.09 7.24 58.45
C ALA A 91 -37.40 6.20 57.56
N TYR A 92 -37.67 6.21 56.25
CA TYR A 92 -36.97 5.39 55.27
C TYR A 92 -35.48 5.78 55.16
N LEU A 93 -35.13 7.06 55.06
CA LEU A 93 -33.73 7.50 54.97
C LEU A 93 -32.89 7.02 56.18
N ASN A 94 -33.49 6.97 57.37
CA ASN A 94 -32.83 6.45 58.57
C ASN A 94 -32.52 4.95 58.48
N THR A 95 -33.24 4.16 57.67
CA THR A 95 -32.95 2.73 57.49
C THR A 95 -31.74 2.50 56.58
N ILE A 96 -31.45 3.45 55.67
CA ILE A 96 -30.38 3.35 54.68
C ILE A 96 -29.16 4.25 54.96
N ALA A 97 -29.23 5.09 56.00
CA ALA A 97 -28.21 6.11 56.28
C ALA A 97 -26.79 5.54 56.42
N ASP A 98 -26.65 4.37 57.06
CA ASP A 98 -25.36 3.71 57.33
C ASP A 98 -25.20 2.37 56.57
N ALA A 99 -26.06 2.11 55.59
CA ALA A 99 -25.98 0.91 54.79
C ALA A 99 -24.81 1.00 53.78
N ASN A 100 -24.13 -0.12 53.53
CA ASN A 100 -23.08 -0.22 52.49
C ASN A 100 -23.69 -0.30 51.07
N ILE A 101 -24.62 0.62 50.75
CA ILE A 101 -25.34 0.70 49.47
C ILE A 101 -25.02 1.97 48.69
N TRP A 102 -24.33 2.92 49.33
CA TRP A 102 -23.96 4.19 48.73
C TRP A 102 -22.76 4.03 47.81
N THR A 103 -22.82 4.66 46.63
CA THR A 103 -21.68 4.75 45.71
C THR A 103 -20.95 6.06 45.97
N LEU A 104 -19.64 5.97 46.23
CA LEU A 104 -18.77 7.12 46.45
C LEU A 104 -18.28 7.70 45.11
N THR A 105 -18.32 9.01 44.97
CA THR A 105 -17.73 9.74 43.83
C THR A 105 -17.20 11.09 44.30
N GLU A 106 -16.11 11.57 43.72
CA GLU A 106 -15.59 12.92 43.98
C GLU A 106 -16.23 13.95 43.03
N GLU A 107 -16.94 13.48 42.01
CA GLU A 107 -17.48 14.31 40.95
C GLU A 107 -18.81 14.95 41.35
N ALA A 108 -19.03 16.17 40.87
CA ALA A 108 -20.28 16.93 41.04
C ALA A 108 -21.38 16.50 40.03
N SER A 109 -21.10 15.45 39.26
CA SER A 109 -22.03 14.86 38.30
C SER A 109 -21.63 13.43 37.97
N GLU A 110 -22.62 12.58 37.69
CA GLU A 110 -22.38 11.18 37.30
C GLU A 110 -23.42 10.73 36.27
N GLN A 111 -23.03 9.78 35.41
CA GLN A 111 -23.98 9.09 34.54
C GLN A 111 -24.71 8.01 35.34
N ILE A 112 -26.00 8.22 35.57
CA ILE A 112 -26.82 7.31 36.36
C ILE A 112 -27.61 6.41 35.41
N TYR A 113 -27.37 5.11 35.48
CA TYR A 113 -27.95 4.16 34.54
C TYR A 113 -29.46 3.99 34.66
N LEU A 114 -30.01 4.20 35.88
CA LEU A 114 -31.43 4.01 36.19
C LEU A 114 -31.93 2.66 35.63
N LEU A 115 -31.36 1.55 36.11
CA LEU A 115 -31.60 0.23 35.52
C LEU A 115 -33.08 -0.15 35.59
N THR A 116 -33.68 -0.52 34.45
CA THR A 116 -35.10 -0.90 34.34
C THR A 116 -35.25 -2.31 33.81
N GLU A 117 -36.38 -2.95 34.09
CA GLU A 117 -36.79 -4.11 33.31
C GLU A 117 -37.17 -3.66 31.88
N VAL A 118 -36.98 -4.56 30.92
CA VAL A 118 -37.16 -4.28 29.49
C VAL A 118 -38.63 -3.99 29.19
N GLY A 119 -38.91 -2.86 28.54
CA GLY A 119 -40.25 -2.48 28.10
C GLY A 119 -41.14 -1.90 29.20
N GLU A 120 -40.63 -1.73 30.42
CA GLU A 120 -41.33 -1.05 31.50
C GLU A 120 -40.81 0.38 31.69
N VAL A 121 -41.69 1.25 32.19
CA VAL A 121 -41.29 2.55 32.72
C VAL A 121 -41.18 2.40 34.22
N THR A 122 -39.96 2.44 34.76
CA THR A 122 -39.72 2.37 36.20
C THR A 122 -39.55 3.78 36.77
N GLU A 123 -40.08 3.98 37.97
CA GLU A 123 -39.83 5.19 38.76
C GLU A 123 -38.68 4.91 39.71
N HIS A 124 -37.67 5.77 39.66
CA HIS A 124 -36.47 5.72 40.46
C HIS A 124 -36.49 6.86 41.46
N ILE A 125 -36.02 6.62 42.68
CA ILE A 125 -35.65 7.68 43.60
C ILE A 125 -34.13 7.75 43.74
N PHE A 126 -33.58 8.83 43.20
CA PHE A 126 -32.16 9.13 43.26
C PHE A 126 -31.85 10.01 44.47
N LEU A 127 -30.93 9.52 45.30
CA LEU A 127 -30.50 10.15 46.53
C LEU A 127 -29.04 10.56 46.41
N VAL A 128 -28.69 11.74 46.93
CA VAL A 128 -27.30 12.20 47.01
C VAL A 128 -27.03 12.92 48.32
N ARG A 129 -25.83 12.73 48.87
CA ARG A 129 -25.30 13.51 50.01
C ARG A 129 -23.85 13.88 49.76
N SER A 130 -23.42 14.99 50.33
CA SER A 130 -22.02 15.45 50.32
C SER A 130 -21.29 15.00 51.58
N VAL A 131 -19.98 14.77 51.46
CA VAL A 131 -19.07 14.39 52.55
C VAL A 131 -18.01 15.49 52.67
N ASP A 132 -17.82 16.05 53.86
CA ASP A 132 -16.82 17.10 54.11
C ASP A 132 -15.41 16.54 54.37
N ASN A 133 -14.45 17.42 54.64
CA ASN A 133 -13.07 17.06 54.95
C ASN A 133 -12.84 16.45 56.34
N LEU A 134 -13.86 16.40 57.19
CA LEU A 134 -13.85 15.74 58.50
C LEU A 134 -14.77 14.50 58.55
N GLY A 135 -15.33 14.12 57.39
CA GLY A 135 -16.19 12.95 57.21
C GLY A 135 -17.66 13.16 57.62
N ALA A 136 -18.08 14.38 57.98
CA ALA A 136 -19.49 14.63 58.23
C ALA A 136 -20.27 14.71 56.92
N LYS A 137 -21.53 14.26 57.00
CA LYS A 137 -22.40 14.06 55.85
C LYS A 137 -23.51 15.10 55.86
N SER A 138 -23.91 15.56 54.68
CA SER A 138 -25.06 16.45 54.55
C SER A 138 -26.37 15.73 54.78
N THR A 139 -27.45 16.49 54.96
CA THR A 139 -28.80 15.98 54.71
C THR A 139 -28.88 15.43 53.29
N ILE A 140 -29.61 14.34 53.09
CA ILE A 140 -29.79 13.71 51.79
C ILE A 140 -30.72 14.58 50.93
N ALA A 141 -30.31 14.89 49.71
CA ALA A 141 -31.20 15.42 48.69
C ALA A 141 -31.75 14.25 47.85
N ALA A 142 -33.04 14.31 47.53
CA ALA A 142 -33.73 13.28 46.77
C ALA A 142 -34.45 13.87 45.55
N ARG A 143 -34.50 13.11 44.46
CA ARG A 143 -35.34 13.36 43.28
C ARG A 143 -35.87 12.05 42.73
N THR A 144 -37.02 12.12 42.10
CA THR A 144 -37.59 11.03 41.31
C THR A 144 -37.22 11.20 39.84
N PHE A 145 -36.97 10.09 39.16
CA PHE A 145 -36.79 10.04 37.72
C PHE A 145 -37.55 8.85 37.15
N PHE A 146 -38.01 8.96 35.91
CA PHE A 146 -38.60 7.84 35.20
C PHE A 146 -37.61 7.37 34.15
N ARG A 147 -37.49 6.06 33.94
CA ARG A 147 -36.71 5.49 32.84
C ARG A 147 -37.57 4.51 32.08
N SER A 148 -37.60 4.65 30.77
CA SER A 148 -38.16 3.65 29.85
C SER A 148 -37.02 3.08 29.04
N ASN A 149 -36.86 1.76 28.96
CA ASN A 149 -35.81 1.15 28.14
C ASN A 149 -36.37 0.11 27.18
N GLN A 150 -36.16 0.30 25.89
CA GLN A 150 -36.43 -0.65 24.83
C GLN A 150 -35.12 -1.27 24.35
N PRO A 151 -35.09 -2.56 24.00
CA PRO A 151 -33.90 -3.17 23.44
C PRO A 151 -33.44 -2.44 22.17
N PRO A 152 -32.13 -2.32 21.92
CA PRO A 152 -31.65 -1.82 20.65
C PRO A 152 -32.19 -2.65 19.47
N ASN A 153 -32.26 -2.01 18.31
CA ASN A 153 -32.52 -2.75 17.08
C ASN A 153 -31.37 -3.75 16.83
N THR A 154 -31.69 -4.84 16.12
CA THR A 154 -30.67 -5.79 15.65
C THR A 154 -29.57 -5.03 14.91
N PRO A 155 -28.27 -5.27 15.23
CA PRO A 155 -27.20 -4.56 14.56
C PRO A 155 -27.23 -4.90 13.07
N GLN A 156 -26.61 -4.07 12.26
CA GLN A 156 -26.47 -4.31 10.84
C GLN A 156 -24.99 -4.39 10.49
N LEU A 157 -24.64 -5.33 9.63
CA LEU A 157 -23.31 -5.65 9.16
C LEU A 157 -23.15 -5.28 7.69
N ARG A 158 -21.93 -5.00 7.28
CA ARG A 158 -21.53 -5.00 5.87
C ARG A 158 -20.08 -5.42 5.70
N TRP A 159 -19.75 -5.90 4.50
CA TRP A 159 -18.37 -6.05 4.07
C TRP A 159 -17.79 -4.68 3.71
N ALA A 160 -16.55 -4.39 4.11
CA ALA A 160 -15.91 -3.11 3.81
C ALA A 160 -15.84 -2.76 2.32
N GLU A 161 -15.71 -3.77 1.46
CA GLU A 161 -15.64 -3.62 0.00
C GLU A 161 -17.03 -3.44 -0.66
N SER A 162 -18.12 -3.67 0.07
CA SER A 162 -19.46 -3.42 -0.44
C SER A 162 -19.77 -1.92 -0.49
N THR A 163 -20.83 -1.54 -1.20
CA THR A 163 -21.25 -0.14 -1.25
C THR A 163 -21.73 0.31 0.13
N SER A 164 -21.69 1.63 0.38
CA SER A 164 -21.98 2.19 1.72
C SER A 164 -23.42 1.98 2.21
N THR A 165 -24.34 1.56 1.33
CA THR A 165 -25.75 1.34 1.64
C THR A 165 -26.10 -0.10 1.98
N ASP A 166 -25.15 -1.05 1.85
CA ASP A 166 -25.41 -2.49 1.93
C ASP A 166 -25.33 -3.04 3.38
N TYR A 167 -25.99 -2.37 4.32
CA TYR A 167 -26.09 -2.85 5.70
C TYR A 167 -27.26 -3.83 5.86
N ASP A 168 -26.98 -5.04 6.32
CA ASP A 168 -27.98 -6.10 6.56
C ASP A 168 -27.71 -6.83 7.90
N THR A 169 -28.73 -7.46 8.45
CA THR A 169 -28.63 -8.33 9.63
C THR A 169 -27.99 -9.69 9.30
N VAL A 170 -28.08 -10.14 8.03
CA VAL A 170 -27.49 -11.38 7.54
C VAL A 170 -26.72 -11.11 6.25
N VAL A 171 -25.40 -11.23 6.32
CA VAL A 171 -24.52 -10.94 5.18
C VAL A 171 -23.85 -12.23 4.70
N ALA A 172 -24.14 -12.65 3.46
CA ALA A 172 -23.38 -13.71 2.80
C ALA A 172 -22.32 -13.07 1.90
N ILE A 173 -21.05 -13.18 2.27
CA ILE A 173 -19.95 -12.79 1.39
C ILE A 173 -19.78 -13.91 0.37
N ALA A 174 -20.24 -13.66 -0.85
CA ALA A 174 -20.35 -14.68 -1.89
C ALA A 174 -18.98 -15.23 -2.35
N ASP A 175 -17.93 -14.42 -2.25
CA ASP A 175 -16.61 -14.77 -2.76
C ASP A 175 -15.72 -15.38 -1.68
N THR A 176 -14.92 -16.38 -2.07
CA THR A 176 -13.79 -16.87 -1.27
C THR A 176 -12.79 -15.74 -1.06
N GLN A 177 -12.34 -15.56 0.18
CA GLN A 177 -11.43 -14.49 0.56
C GLN A 177 -10.02 -15.05 0.79
N LEU A 178 -9.00 -14.42 0.21
CA LEU A 178 -7.63 -14.70 0.60
C LEU A 178 -7.27 -13.94 1.86
N VAL A 179 -6.70 -14.67 2.84
CA VAL A 179 -6.33 -14.08 4.12
C VAL A 179 -4.84 -14.31 4.40
N GLY A 180 -4.05 -13.24 4.31
CA GLY A 180 -2.62 -13.26 4.65
C GLY A 180 -2.36 -13.33 6.16
N ASP A 181 -1.17 -13.79 6.54
CA ASP A 181 -0.75 -13.93 7.95
C ASP A 181 -0.48 -12.60 8.65
N THR A 182 -0.16 -11.55 7.89
CA THR A 182 0.12 -10.21 8.40
C THR A 182 -0.60 -9.16 7.57
N LEU A 183 -0.78 -7.98 8.15
CA LEU A 183 -1.28 -6.80 7.44
C LEU A 183 -0.12 -6.14 6.67
N THR A 184 -0.39 -5.64 5.48
CA THR A 184 0.56 -4.90 4.65
C THR A 184 -0.03 -3.57 4.22
N ILE A 185 0.72 -2.73 3.50
CA ILE A 185 0.21 -1.47 2.94
C ILE A 185 -0.93 -1.72 1.94
N THR A 186 -0.85 -2.82 1.18
CA THR A 186 -1.84 -3.20 0.18
C THR A 186 -2.92 -4.11 0.76
N TYR A 187 -2.64 -4.85 1.84
CA TYR A 187 -3.59 -5.76 2.49
C TYR A 187 -3.97 -5.33 3.90
N ASN A 188 -5.20 -4.82 4.01
CA ASN A 188 -5.78 -4.32 5.26
C ASN A 188 -6.61 -5.37 6.03
N GLY A 189 -6.51 -6.65 5.66
CA GLY A 189 -7.29 -7.73 6.27
C GLY A 189 -8.72 -7.82 5.73
N LEU A 190 -9.41 -8.91 6.06
CA LEU A 190 -10.84 -9.06 5.83
C LEU A 190 -11.60 -8.15 6.79
N ARG A 191 -12.20 -7.07 6.27
CA ARG A 191 -12.83 -6.03 7.08
C ARG A 191 -14.35 -6.12 7.10
N LEU A 192 -14.91 -6.19 8.29
CA LEU A 192 -16.35 -6.11 8.53
C LEU A 192 -16.66 -4.84 9.31
N LEU A 193 -17.72 -4.15 8.90
CA LEU A 193 -18.24 -2.98 9.59
C LEU A 193 -19.64 -3.29 10.10
N TRP A 194 -20.00 -2.69 11.22
CA TRP A 194 -21.35 -2.76 11.74
C TRP A 194 -21.84 -1.41 12.24
N GLN A 195 -23.15 -1.31 12.37
CA GLN A 195 -23.82 -0.20 13.01
C GLN A 195 -24.99 -0.72 13.85
N GLY A 196 -25.44 0.09 14.79
CA GLY A 196 -26.62 -0.17 15.59
C GLY A 196 -27.50 1.06 15.63
N SER A 197 -28.75 0.85 15.99
CA SER A 197 -29.67 1.94 16.32
C SER A 197 -30.50 1.52 17.51
N ASP A 198 -30.93 2.51 18.29
CA ASP A 198 -31.78 2.27 19.43
C ASP A 198 -33.14 2.96 19.20
N PRO A 199 -34.27 2.26 19.37
CA PRO A 199 -35.60 2.88 19.25
C PRO A 199 -35.82 4.05 20.22
N ASP A 200 -35.11 4.08 21.34
CA ASP A 200 -35.18 5.14 22.33
C ASP A 200 -34.29 6.36 22.00
N SER A 201 -33.45 6.25 20.96
CA SER A 201 -32.62 7.37 20.49
C SER A 201 -33.47 8.48 19.85
N ARG A 202 -33.14 9.73 20.17
CA ARG A 202 -33.77 10.94 19.61
C ARG A 202 -32.73 11.82 18.93
N THR A 203 -33.15 12.74 18.08
CA THR A 203 -32.23 13.69 17.40
C THR A 203 -31.38 14.49 18.38
N SER A 204 -31.92 14.81 19.56
CA SER A 204 -31.23 15.54 20.61
C SER A 204 -30.40 14.65 21.54
N ASN A 205 -30.58 13.33 21.49
CA ASN A 205 -29.91 12.39 22.38
C ASN A 205 -29.80 11.00 21.74
N VAL A 206 -28.62 10.69 21.21
CA VAL A 206 -28.29 9.38 20.66
C VAL A 206 -27.76 8.52 21.79
N ILE A 207 -28.39 7.36 22.01
CA ILE A 207 -27.98 6.43 23.06
C ILE A 207 -26.65 5.79 22.65
N PRO A 208 -25.63 5.83 23.51
CA PRO A 208 -24.37 5.15 23.22
C PRO A 208 -24.60 3.64 23.22
N LEU A 209 -24.34 3.02 22.08
CA LEU A 209 -24.43 1.57 21.91
C LEU A 209 -23.07 0.91 22.14
N GLN A 210 -23.10 -0.25 22.79
CA GLN A 210 -21.93 -1.12 22.94
C GLN A 210 -22.11 -2.39 22.14
N PHE A 211 -21.06 -2.80 21.46
CA PHE A 211 -21.01 -3.99 20.63
C PHE A 211 -20.11 -5.05 21.25
N SER A 212 -20.45 -6.30 21.00
CA SER A 212 -19.61 -7.45 21.28
C SER A 212 -19.70 -8.37 20.07
N TYR A 213 -18.56 -8.92 19.64
CA TYR A 213 -18.47 -9.72 18.43
C TYR A 213 -17.74 -11.04 18.67
N ALA A 214 -18.02 -12.04 17.83
CA ALA A 214 -17.40 -13.37 17.90
C ALA A 214 -17.13 -13.89 16.48
N LEU A 215 -16.04 -14.63 16.30
CA LEU A 215 -15.76 -15.37 15.07
C LEU A 215 -15.82 -16.87 15.38
N VAL A 216 -16.52 -17.62 14.52
CA VAL A 216 -16.74 -19.06 14.66
C VAL A 216 -16.36 -19.74 13.36
N ASN A 217 -15.64 -20.86 13.40
CA ASN A 217 -15.31 -21.65 12.20
C ASN A 217 -16.49 -22.56 11.77
N GLY A 218 -16.32 -23.26 10.64
CA GLY A 218 -17.34 -24.16 10.10
C GLY A 218 -17.66 -25.37 10.99
N GLN A 219 -16.83 -25.66 12.00
CA GLN A 219 -17.05 -26.70 13.01
C GLN A 219 -17.85 -26.19 14.21
N GLY A 220 -18.09 -24.88 14.31
CA GLY A 220 -18.76 -24.26 15.45
C GLY A 220 -17.82 -23.85 16.58
N ASP A 221 -16.50 -24.01 16.42
CA ASP A 221 -15.53 -23.61 17.42
C ASP A 221 -15.32 -22.08 17.37
N SER A 222 -15.32 -21.46 18.54
CA SER A 222 -14.98 -20.05 18.62
C SER A 222 -13.48 -19.85 18.43
N ILE A 223 -13.14 -18.97 17.49
CA ILE A 223 -11.77 -18.65 17.12
C ILE A 223 -11.27 -17.52 18.00
N ALA A 224 -10.00 -17.61 18.40
CA ALA A 224 -9.39 -16.61 19.23
C ALA A 224 -9.25 -15.29 18.45
N LEU A 225 -9.91 -14.25 18.93
CA LEU A 225 -9.91 -12.92 18.33
C LEU A 225 -8.69 -12.12 18.81
N PRO A 226 -8.05 -11.31 17.95
CA PRO A 226 -6.98 -10.43 18.39
C PRO A 226 -7.52 -9.42 19.42
N VAL A 227 -6.90 -9.40 20.60
CA VAL A 227 -7.14 -8.40 21.64
C VAL A 227 -6.21 -7.23 21.34
N ARG A 228 -6.77 -6.03 21.13
CA ARG A 228 -5.99 -4.83 20.84
C ARG A 228 -5.89 -3.93 22.06
N ASN A 229 -4.77 -3.21 22.20
CA ASN A 229 -4.67 -2.09 23.15
C ASN A 229 -5.19 -0.78 22.53
N ASP A 230 -5.13 0.30 23.31
CA ASP A 230 -5.48 1.67 22.91
C ASP A 230 -4.70 2.19 21.68
N SER A 231 -3.50 1.69 21.45
CA SER A 231 -2.66 1.97 20.28
C SER A 231 -2.97 1.07 19.08
N ASN A 232 -4.06 0.30 19.15
CA ASN A 232 -4.50 -0.64 18.12
C ASN A 232 -3.54 -1.84 17.88
N HIS A 233 -2.55 -2.04 18.76
CA HIS A 233 -1.61 -3.16 18.72
C HIS A 233 -2.23 -4.42 19.29
N VAL A 234 -2.02 -5.56 18.64
CA VAL A 234 -2.47 -6.86 19.18
C VAL A 234 -1.61 -7.26 20.38
N VAL A 235 -2.24 -7.34 21.55
CA VAL A 235 -1.62 -7.70 22.83
C VAL A 235 -1.93 -9.14 23.26
N GLY A 236 -2.80 -9.85 22.53
CA GLY A 236 -3.12 -11.25 22.80
C GLY A 236 -4.26 -11.77 21.91
N TYR A 237 -4.73 -12.98 22.18
CA TYR A 237 -5.87 -13.59 21.50
C TYR A 237 -6.87 -14.15 22.51
N ARG A 238 -8.17 -13.95 22.29
CA ARG A 238 -9.24 -14.45 23.17
C ARG A 238 -10.31 -15.19 22.38
N ALA A 239 -10.56 -16.45 22.74
CA ALA A 239 -11.71 -17.21 22.23
C ALA A 239 -13.02 -16.72 22.86
N GLY A 240 -14.10 -16.77 22.09
CA GLY A 240 -15.43 -16.36 22.49
C GLY A 240 -15.78 -14.94 22.02
N TRP A 241 -16.68 -14.31 22.77
CA TRP A 241 -17.10 -12.94 22.54
C TRP A 241 -16.03 -11.94 22.96
N SER A 242 -15.88 -10.86 22.18
CA SER A 242 -15.10 -9.68 22.56
C SER A 242 -15.66 -9.06 23.84
N ASN A 243 -14.84 -8.20 24.47
CA ASN A 243 -15.38 -7.27 25.46
C ASN A 243 -16.43 -6.37 24.80
N TRP A 244 -17.34 -5.83 25.62
CA TRP A 244 -18.24 -4.79 25.19
C TRP A 244 -17.45 -3.51 24.95
N GLY A 245 -17.60 -2.93 23.77
CA GLY A 245 -16.89 -1.71 23.36
C GLY A 245 -17.70 -0.93 22.34
N ASN A 246 -17.20 0.24 21.95
CA ASN A 246 -17.86 1.11 20.97
C ASN A 246 -17.28 0.90 19.56
N GLU A 247 -16.49 -0.16 19.33
CA GLU A 247 -15.95 -0.42 18.01
C GLU A 247 -17.08 -0.76 17.03
N THR A 248 -16.95 -0.28 15.79
CA THR A 248 -17.90 -0.48 14.68
C THR A 248 -17.25 -1.18 13.49
N GLN A 249 -16.03 -1.67 13.65
CA GLN A 249 -15.31 -2.39 12.61
C GLN A 249 -14.26 -3.34 13.20
N ILE A 250 -13.94 -4.38 12.44
CA ILE A 250 -12.82 -5.29 12.70
C ILE A 250 -12.13 -5.68 11.38
N ALA A 251 -10.83 -5.95 11.46
CA ALA A 251 -10.05 -6.55 10.40
C ALA A 251 -9.51 -7.91 10.85
N PHE A 252 -9.75 -8.97 10.07
CA PHE A 252 -9.21 -10.30 10.27
C PHE A 252 -8.01 -10.58 9.37
N TYR A 253 -7.03 -11.26 9.92
CA TYR A 253 -5.83 -11.74 9.23
C TYR A 253 -5.31 -12.99 9.96
N GLY A 254 -4.45 -13.78 9.31
CA GLY A 254 -3.92 -15.04 9.86
C GLY A 254 -4.98 -16.11 10.15
N LEU A 255 -6.12 -16.05 9.47
CA LEU A 255 -7.15 -17.10 9.58
C LEU A 255 -6.73 -18.32 8.76
N GLU A 256 -6.98 -19.51 9.29
CA GLU A 256 -6.78 -20.76 8.56
C GLU A 256 -7.85 -20.94 7.46
N SER A 257 -7.55 -21.73 6.43
CA SER A 257 -8.52 -22.04 5.37
C SER A 257 -9.78 -22.71 5.94
N GLY A 258 -10.96 -22.23 5.58
CA GLY A 258 -12.22 -22.78 6.06
C GLY A 258 -13.41 -21.84 5.91
N ASN A 259 -14.58 -22.32 6.34
CA ASN A 259 -15.79 -21.50 6.42
C ASN A 259 -15.85 -20.82 7.79
N TYR A 260 -16.34 -19.59 7.83
CA TYR A 260 -16.46 -18.80 9.05
C TYR A 260 -17.82 -18.12 9.13
N THR A 261 -18.29 -17.94 10.37
CA THR A 261 -19.42 -17.06 10.70
C THR A 261 -18.96 -16.03 11.73
N PHE A 262 -19.09 -14.77 11.37
CA PHE A 262 -18.88 -13.63 12.25
C PHE A 262 -20.21 -13.18 12.84
N TYR A 263 -20.28 -13.02 14.16
CA TYR A 263 -21.47 -12.56 14.87
C TYR A 263 -21.21 -11.21 15.52
N VAL A 264 -22.23 -10.34 15.51
CA VAL A 264 -22.25 -9.09 16.28
C VAL A 264 -23.55 -9.01 17.05
N ARG A 265 -23.42 -8.68 18.33
CA ARG A 265 -24.55 -8.30 19.19
C ARG A 265 -24.30 -6.91 19.74
N VAL A 266 -25.40 -6.25 20.11
CA VAL A 266 -25.40 -4.88 20.60
C VAL A 266 -26.22 -4.81 21.88
N ARG A 267 -25.82 -3.90 22.77
CA ARG A 267 -26.59 -3.48 23.94
C ARG A 267 -26.61 -1.96 24.06
N ASP A 268 -27.62 -1.44 24.72
CA ASP A 268 -27.74 -0.03 25.09
C ASP A 268 -26.99 0.29 26.40
N ASP A 269 -27.20 1.51 26.90
CA ASP A 269 -26.72 1.97 28.20
C ASP A 269 -27.48 1.33 29.37
N GLY A 270 -28.71 0.87 29.18
CA GLY A 270 -29.46 0.02 30.13
C GLY A 270 -28.95 -1.43 30.20
N PHE A 271 -27.87 -1.76 29.47
CA PHE A 271 -27.32 -3.10 29.30
C PHE A 271 -28.29 -4.13 28.71
N THR A 272 -29.38 -3.67 28.10
CA THR A 272 -30.36 -4.52 27.43
C THR A 272 -29.83 -4.94 26.07
N LEU A 273 -29.86 -6.25 25.81
CA LEU A 273 -29.41 -6.83 24.56
C LEU A 273 -30.48 -6.69 23.47
N ALA A 274 -30.05 -6.40 22.24
CA ALA A 274 -30.93 -6.55 21.09
C ALA A 274 -31.47 -7.99 20.99
N ASN A 275 -32.73 -8.11 20.54
CA ASN A 275 -33.42 -9.41 20.45
C ASN A 275 -32.76 -10.41 19.52
N ASN A 276 -32.06 -9.92 18.48
CA ASN A 276 -31.31 -10.74 17.54
C ASN A 276 -29.89 -10.20 17.37
N MET A 277 -29.01 -11.08 16.91
CA MET A 277 -27.64 -10.77 16.53
C MET A 277 -27.55 -10.65 15.01
N ALA A 278 -26.64 -9.82 14.52
CA ALA A 278 -26.26 -9.84 13.12
C ALA A 278 -25.19 -10.90 12.89
N HIS A 279 -25.15 -11.47 11.68
CA HIS A 279 -24.02 -12.31 11.30
C HIS A 279 -23.61 -12.17 9.84
N ALA A 280 -22.35 -12.51 9.58
CA ALA A 280 -21.80 -12.62 8.24
C ALA A 280 -21.14 -14.00 8.05
N THR A 281 -21.43 -14.67 6.93
CA THR A 281 -20.79 -15.94 6.55
C THR A 281 -19.84 -15.73 5.38
N PHE A 282 -18.65 -16.33 5.45
CA PHE A 282 -17.64 -16.22 4.41
C PHE A 282 -16.69 -17.43 4.40
N THR A 283 -16.07 -17.69 3.26
CA THR A 283 -15.04 -18.72 3.10
C THR A 283 -13.68 -18.07 2.97
N VAL A 284 -12.70 -18.57 3.73
CA VAL A 284 -11.32 -18.11 3.71
C VAL A 284 -10.42 -19.17 3.08
N VAL A 285 -9.45 -18.72 2.29
CA VAL A 285 -8.29 -19.50 1.86
C VAL A 285 -7.04 -18.81 2.39
N LYS A 286 -6.29 -19.52 3.22
CA LYS A 286 -4.96 -19.11 3.67
C LYS A 286 -3.94 -19.49 2.59
N PRO A 287 -3.20 -18.53 2.02
CA PRO A 287 -2.20 -18.82 1.01
C PRO A 287 -1.08 -19.68 1.60
N GLN A 288 -0.76 -20.77 0.91
CA GLN A 288 0.31 -21.68 1.31
C GLN A 288 1.64 -21.26 0.67
N LEU A 289 1.58 -20.76 -0.58
CA LEU A 289 2.73 -20.32 -1.37
C LEU A 289 3.90 -21.33 -1.37
N THR A 290 3.59 -22.62 -1.25
CA THR A 290 4.57 -23.71 -1.18
C THR A 290 5.02 -24.17 -2.56
N GLY A 291 4.15 -24.08 -3.56
CA GLY A 291 4.48 -24.21 -4.98
C GLY A 291 5.28 -22.99 -5.45
N GLN A 292 6.23 -23.19 -6.34
CA GLN A 292 7.12 -22.10 -6.75
C GLN A 292 6.50 -21.26 -7.86
N LEU A 293 5.96 -21.91 -8.89
CA LEU A 293 5.48 -21.24 -10.09
C LEU A 293 4.26 -21.95 -10.68
N LEU A 294 3.21 -21.18 -10.94
CA LEU A 294 2.09 -21.57 -11.80
C LEU A 294 2.18 -20.81 -13.11
N ILE A 295 2.27 -21.54 -14.23
CA ILE A 295 2.14 -20.97 -15.56
C ILE A 295 0.69 -21.11 -16.02
N VAL A 296 0.06 -19.98 -16.33
CA VAL A 296 -1.30 -19.89 -16.84
C VAL A 296 -1.23 -19.56 -18.32
N ASN A 297 -1.53 -20.53 -19.16
CA ASN A 297 -1.61 -20.37 -20.60
C ASN A 297 -3.03 -19.92 -20.98
N GLU A 298 -3.21 -18.64 -21.34
CA GLU A 298 -4.50 -18.11 -21.81
C GLU A 298 -4.63 -18.16 -23.33
N ASN A 299 -3.66 -18.75 -24.04
CA ASN A 299 -3.74 -18.87 -25.50
C ASN A 299 -4.84 -19.84 -25.89
N ARG A 300 -5.66 -19.47 -26.89
CA ARG A 300 -6.61 -20.42 -27.47
C ARG A 300 -5.84 -21.52 -28.18
N PRO A 301 -6.33 -22.77 -28.17
CA PRO A 301 -5.77 -23.81 -29.00
C PRO A 301 -5.92 -23.35 -30.45
N PRO A 302 -4.87 -23.46 -31.28
CA PRO A 302 -4.98 -23.11 -32.69
C PRO A 302 -6.11 -23.92 -33.33
N SER A 303 -6.94 -23.26 -34.15
CA SER A 303 -7.91 -23.96 -34.98
C SER A 303 -7.21 -24.93 -35.92
N ALA A 304 -7.93 -25.94 -36.44
CA ALA A 304 -7.38 -26.84 -37.45
C ALA A 304 -6.80 -26.09 -38.66
N LEU A 305 -7.38 -24.94 -39.02
CA LEU A 305 -6.86 -24.08 -40.08
C LEU A 305 -5.55 -23.37 -39.68
N GLU A 306 -5.42 -22.94 -38.42
CA GLU A 306 -4.19 -22.34 -37.90
C GLU A 306 -3.08 -23.37 -37.78
N LEU A 307 -3.35 -24.56 -37.26
CA LEU A 307 -2.40 -25.70 -37.27
C LEU A 307 -1.90 -26.00 -38.69
N ASN A 308 -2.79 -26.05 -39.67
CA ASN A 308 -2.43 -26.24 -41.08
C ASN A 308 -1.60 -25.07 -41.68
N ARG A 309 -1.59 -23.91 -41.04
CA ARG A 309 -0.79 -22.74 -41.41
C ARG A 309 0.50 -22.61 -40.58
N GLY A 310 0.88 -23.64 -39.83
CA GLY A 310 2.04 -23.61 -38.93
C GLY A 310 1.74 -23.05 -37.54
N GLY A 311 0.48 -23.05 -37.13
CA GLY A 311 0.06 -22.80 -35.76
C GLY A 311 0.67 -23.83 -34.82
N ILE A 312 1.00 -23.39 -33.61
CA ILE A 312 1.72 -24.18 -32.62
C ILE A 312 0.67 -24.83 -31.70
N ASP A 313 0.68 -26.16 -31.63
CA ASP A 313 -0.12 -26.87 -30.64
C ASP A 313 0.33 -26.55 -29.20
N ALA A 314 -0.55 -26.77 -28.23
CA ALA A 314 -0.29 -26.44 -26.83
C ALA A 314 0.97 -27.13 -26.28
N ASP A 315 1.27 -28.35 -26.72
CA ASP A 315 2.45 -29.11 -26.29
C ASP A 315 3.76 -28.47 -26.78
N THR A 316 3.77 -27.96 -28.01
CA THR A 316 4.93 -27.27 -28.58
C THR A 316 5.14 -25.92 -27.91
N LEU A 317 4.07 -25.20 -27.59
CA LEU A 317 4.14 -23.95 -26.83
C LEU A 317 4.67 -24.21 -25.40
N LYS A 318 4.14 -25.24 -24.74
CA LYS A 318 4.62 -25.69 -23.44
C LYS A 318 6.10 -26.10 -23.48
N ALA A 319 6.53 -26.84 -24.51
CA ALA A 319 7.93 -27.22 -24.68
C ALA A 319 8.83 -26.01 -24.89
N PHE A 320 8.37 -24.99 -25.60
CA PHE A 320 9.09 -23.72 -25.77
C PHE A 320 9.29 -22.97 -24.45
N TYR A 321 8.21 -22.76 -23.69
CA TYR A 321 8.28 -22.06 -22.41
C TYR A 321 9.08 -22.85 -21.37
N LEU A 322 8.84 -24.15 -21.23
CA LEU A 322 9.53 -25.00 -20.24
C LEU A 322 10.95 -25.43 -20.67
N GLY A 323 11.31 -25.29 -21.95
CA GLY A 323 12.61 -25.73 -22.48
C GLY A 323 12.75 -27.25 -22.58
N VAL A 324 11.64 -27.98 -22.71
CA VAL A 324 11.63 -29.43 -22.88
C VAL A 324 12.29 -29.76 -24.23
N ASN A 325 13.20 -30.73 -24.26
CA ASN A 325 14.07 -31.13 -25.40
C ASN A 325 15.41 -30.40 -25.56
N GLY A 326 15.94 -29.76 -24.52
CA GLY A 326 17.34 -29.28 -24.52
C GLY A 326 17.58 -27.99 -25.34
N THR A 327 16.50 -27.38 -25.82
CA THR A 327 16.48 -26.00 -26.31
C THR A 327 16.17 -25.12 -25.11
N GLY A 328 17.15 -24.33 -24.62
CA GLY A 328 16.96 -23.42 -23.48
C GLY A 328 15.66 -22.62 -23.62
N GLY A 329 14.66 -22.98 -22.83
CA GLY A 329 13.33 -22.40 -22.90
C GLY A 329 13.25 -21.09 -22.13
N VAL A 330 12.21 -20.32 -22.41
CA VAL A 330 11.96 -18.99 -21.82
C VAL A 330 12.02 -19.05 -20.29
N LEU A 331 11.41 -20.06 -19.68
CA LEU A 331 11.44 -20.24 -18.23
C LEU A 331 12.84 -20.51 -17.71
N ARG A 332 13.62 -21.35 -18.40
CA ARG A 332 14.99 -21.64 -18.00
C ARG A 332 15.87 -20.39 -18.08
N ASP A 333 15.73 -19.62 -19.16
CA ASP A 333 16.43 -18.35 -19.32
C ASP A 333 15.98 -17.34 -18.24
N ALA A 334 14.69 -17.26 -17.92
CA ALA A 334 14.15 -16.40 -16.85
C ALA A 334 14.66 -16.81 -15.46
N ILE A 335 14.74 -18.12 -15.18
CA ILE A 335 15.28 -18.68 -13.94
C ILE A 335 16.78 -18.39 -13.85
N ASP A 336 17.54 -18.63 -14.92
CA ASP A 336 18.98 -18.37 -14.97
C ASP A 336 19.25 -16.86 -14.77
N ILE A 337 18.41 -16.00 -15.33
CA ILE A 337 18.43 -14.55 -15.08
C ILE A 337 18.13 -14.25 -13.61
N ALA A 338 17.03 -14.75 -13.05
CA ALA A 338 16.65 -14.50 -11.66
C ALA A 338 17.74 -14.97 -10.67
N ASN A 339 18.35 -16.13 -10.92
CA ASN A 339 19.47 -16.65 -10.13
C ASN A 339 20.71 -15.76 -10.23
N THR A 340 20.95 -15.12 -11.38
CA THR A 340 22.05 -14.17 -11.57
C THR A 340 21.82 -12.87 -10.79
N LEU A 341 20.56 -12.47 -10.61
CA LEU A 341 20.16 -11.25 -9.89
C LEU A 341 19.99 -11.44 -8.37
N ALA A 342 19.70 -12.66 -7.92
CA ALA A 342 19.45 -13.00 -6.52
C ALA A 342 20.55 -12.63 -5.49
N PRO A 343 21.86 -12.56 -5.83
CA PRO A 343 22.90 -12.18 -4.86
C PRO A 343 22.82 -10.72 -4.38
N ILE A 344 22.05 -9.86 -5.04
CA ILE A 344 22.12 -8.40 -4.86
C ILE A 344 21.05 -7.88 -3.88
N ALA A 345 20.00 -8.67 -3.57
CA ALA A 345 18.82 -8.18 -2.83
C ALA A 345 18.36 -9.00 -1.61
N GLN A 346 19.08 -10.06 -1.22
CA GLN A 346 18.62 -10.92 -0.11
C GLN A 346 19.07 -10.39 1.26
N PRO A 347 18.15 -10.23 2.24
CA PRO A 347 18.52 -9.94 3.63
C PRO A 347 19.45 -11.03 4.18
N PRO A 348 20.47 -10.68 4.97
CA PRO A 348 21.34 -11.67 5.60
C PRO A 348 20.52 -12.72 6.37
N GLY A 349 20.60 -13.98 5.94
CA GLY A 349 19.91 -15.11 6.58
C GLY A 349 18.71 -15.70 5.83
N SER A 350 18.25 -15.06 4.75
CA SER A 350 17.25 -15.67 3.87
C SER A 350 17.90 -16.80 3.05
N PRO A 351 17.28 -18.00 2.96
CA PRO A 351 17.78 -19.04 2.06
C PRO A 351 17.78 -18.47 0.64
N PRO A 352 18.86 -18.66 -0.16
CA PRO A 352 18.86 -18.19 -1.53
C PRO A 352 17.64 -18.78 -2.24
N ILE A 353 17.05 -18.04 -3.18
CA ILE A 353 16.09 -18.58 -4.15
C ILE A 353 16.88 -19.61 -4.99
N ARG A 354 17.11 -20.79 -4.43
CA ARG A 354 17.88 -21.85 -5.06
C ARG A 354 16.91 -22.59 -5.94
N HIS A 355 17.25 -22.65 -7.23
CA HIS A 355 16.72 -23.57 -8.22
C HIS A 355 15.19 -23.71 -8.19
N PHE A 356 14.54 -23.14 -9.20
CA PHE A 356 13.20 -23.60 -9.50
C PHE A 356 13.26 -25.10 -9.75
N ASP A 357 12.60 -25.88 -8.89
CA ASP A 357 12.44 -27.30 -9.10
C ASP A 357 11.40 -27.43 -10.20
N PHE A 358 11.81 -27.93 -11.37
CA PHE A 358 10.89 -28.09 -12.51
C PHE A 358 9.69 -28.97 -12.15
N ASP A 359 9.83 -29.87 -11.18
CA ASP A 359 8.73 -30.71 -10.68
C ASP A 359 7.71 -29.91 -9.84
N SER A 360 8.05 -28.69 -9.41
CA SER A 360 7.17 -27.77 -8.67
C SER A 360 6.48 -26.72 -9.56
N ILE A 361 6.69 -26.79 -10.87
CA ILE A 361 6.10 -25.88 -11.85
C ILE A 361 4.79 -26.47 -12.36
N ALA A 362 3.68 -25.81 -12.07
CA ALA A 362 2.37 -26.19 -12.58
C ALA A 362 2.09 -25.49 -13.92
N TRP A 363 1.34 -26.16 -14.78
CA TRP A 363 0.84 -25.61 -16.04
C TRP A 363 -0.69 -25.71 -16.07
N LEU A 364 -1.35 -24.58 -16.24
CA LEU A 364 -2.80 -24.48 -16.36
C LEU A 364 -3.17 -23.90 -17.73
N ASP A 365 -3.84 -24.68 -18.56
CA ASP A 365 -4.44 -24.19 -19.80
C ASP A 365 -5.77 -23.49 -19.48
N ASN A 366 -5.74 -22.17 -19.33
CA ASN A 366 -6.91 -21.33 -19.09
C ASN A 366 -7.45 -20.72 -20.39
N VAL A 367 -7.73 -21.60 -21.34
CA VAL A 367 -8.11 -21.27 -22.73
C VAL A 367 -9.35 -20.37 -22.81
N ASP A 368 -10.35 -20.64 -21.96
CA ASP A 368 -11.63 -19.93 -21.97
C ASP A 368 -11.55 -18.60 -21.22
N GLY A 369 -10.40 -18.30 -20.61
CA GLY A 369 -10.19 -17.09 -19.86
C GLY A 369 -11.00 -17.07 -18.56
N ASP A 370 -11.27 -18.23 -17.98
CA ASP A 370 -11.99 -18.33 -16.72
C ASP A 370 -11.26 -17.57 -15.60
N VAL A 371 -12.03 -17.16 -14.60
CA VAL A 371 -11.50 -16.56 -13.38
C VAL A 371 -10.70 -17.62 -12.64
N LEU A 372 -9.45 -17.31 -12.29
CA LEU A 372 -8.59 -18.25 -11.57
C LEU A 372 -9.19 -18.57 -10.19
N SER A 373 -9.14 -19.84 -9.79
CA SER A 373 -9.61 -20.24 -8.46
C SER A 373 -8.64 -19.76 -7.40
N TYR A 374 -9.18 -19.11 -6.35
CA TYR A 374 -8.41 -18.72 -5.15
C TYR A 374 -7.63 -19.88 -4.55
N GLU A 375 -8.28 -21.04 -4.35
CA GLU A 375 -7.66 -22.22 -3.77
C GLU A 375 -6.50 -22.74 -4.61
N TYR A 376 -6.56 -22.57 -5.93
CA TYR A 376 -5.52 -23.05 -6.82
C TYR A 376 -4.31 -22.11 -6.84
N ILE A 377 -4.53 -20.81 -7.06
CA ILE A 377 -3.43 -19.85 -7.16
C ILE A 377 -2.74 -19.62 -5.82
N SER A 378 -3.44 -19.76 -4.70
CA SER A 378 -2.89 -19.56 -3.35
C SER A 378 -1.84 -20.60 -2.96
N GLN A 379 -1.67 -21.65 -3.76
CA GLN A 379 -0.64 -22.67 -3.56
C GLN A 379 0.72 -22.21 -4.09
N PHE A 380 0.77 -21.24 -5.00
CA PHE A 380 2.00 -20.86 -5.72
C PHE A 380 2.52 -19.50 -5.26
N ALA A 381 3.82 -19.35 -5.16
CA ALA A 381 4.49 -18.08 -4.83
C ALA A 381 4.47 -17.09 -6.01
N VAL A 382 4.49 -17.61 -7.25
CA VAL A 382 4.44 -16.83 -8.48
C VAL A 382 3.39 -17.43 -9.43
N VAL A 383 2.56 -16.56 -10.02
CA VAL A 383 1.65 -16.89 -11.13
C VAL A 383 2.13 -16.14 -12.36
N TRP A 384 2.55 -16.88 -13.39
CA TRP A 384 2.96 -16.33 -14.68
C TRP A 384 1.90 -16.59 -15.74
N ILE A 385 1.28 -15.51 -16.20
CA ILE A 385 0.21 -15.54 -17.19
C ILE A 385 0.78 -15.23 -18.59
N ILE A 386 0.44 -16.08 -19.55
CA ILE A 386 0.87 -16.00 -20.94
C ILE A 386 -0.35 -15.75 -21.84
N ASP A 387 -0.34 -14.66 -22.59
CA ASP A 387 -1.39 -14.28 -23.55
C ASP A 387 -0.82 -13.73 -24.88
N ASP A 388 -0.38 -14.65 -25.73
CA ASP A 388 0.19 -14.40 -27.06
C ASP A 388 -0.85 -14.46 -28.20
N ASP A 389 -2.05 -14.97 -27.92
CA ASP A 389 -3.04 -15.30 -28.94
C ASP A 389 -3.83 -14.08 -29.43
N ASN A 390 -3.74 -13.85 -30.74
CA ASN A 390 -4.42 -12.77 -31.45
C ASN A 390 -5.89 -13.11 -31.81
N SER A 391 -6.32 -14.36 -31.63
CA SER A 391 -7.60 -14.89 -32.14
C SER A 391 -8.68 -15.11 -31.07
N SER A 392 -8.29 -15.23 -29.79
CA SER A 392 -9.24 -15.47 -28.70
C SER A 392 -10.17 -14.27 -28.44
N PRO A 393 -11.48 -14.48 -28.21
CA PRO A 393 -12.36 -13.42 -27.74
C PRO A 393 -11.87 -12.89 -26.37
N GLY A 394 -11.84 -11.56 -26.22
CA GLY A 394 -11.52 -10.92 -24.95
C GLY A 394 -12.56 -11.23 -23.88
N ARG A 395 -12.17 -11.10 -22.60
CA ARG A 395 -13.10 -11.18 -21.47
C ARG A 395 -14.15 -10.08 -21.57
N THR A 396 -15.37 -10.33 -21.11
CA THR A 396 -16.34 -9.27 -20.84
C THR A 396 -15.82 -8.34 -19.73
N ALA A 397 -16.41 -7.16 -19.57
CA ALA A 397 -15.98 -6.22 -18.53
C ALA A 397 -16.18 -6.79 -17.11
N ALA A 398 -17.23 -7.59 -16.91
CA ALA A 398 -17.51 -8.26 -15.64
C ALA A 398 -16.48 -9.35 -15.34
N GLU A 399 -16.18 -10.21 -16.32
CA GLU A 399 -15.17 -11.27 -16.19
C GLU A 399 -13.77 -10.69 -15.94
N ALA A 400 -13.38 -9.65 -16.69
CA ALA A 400 -12.10 -8.98 -16.47
C ALA A 400 -12.02 -8.34 -15.07
N THR A 401 -13.12 -7.77 -14.58
CA THR A 401 -13.18 -7.21 -13.21
C THR A 401 -12.98 -8.32 -12.17
N ALA A 402 -13.72 -9.42 -12.28
CA ALA A 402 -13.57 -10.57 -11.39
C ALA A 402 -12.17 -11.18 -11.45
N TYR A 403 -11.62 -11.32 -12.64
CA TYR A 403 -10.26 -11.82 -12.87
C TYR A 403 -9.21 -10.93 -12.21
N THR A 404 -9.27 -9.61 -12.43
CA THR A 404 -8.33 -8.67 -11.78
C THR A 404 -8.52 -8.60 -10.28
N LYS A 405 -9.73 -8.79 -9.75
CA LYS A 405 -9.97 -8.87 -8.30
C LYS A 405 -9.25 -10.07 -7.70
N VAL A 406 -9.36 -11.26 -8.30
CA VAL A 406 -8.64 -12.45 -7.82
C VAL A 406 -7.13 -12.22 -7.78
N LEU A 407 -6.56 -11.63 -8.84
CA LEU A 407 -5.13 -11.34 -8.89
C LEU A 407 -4.73 -10.28 -7.86
N ALA A 408 -5.55 -9.25 -7.65
CA ALA A 408 -5.32 -8.22 -6.64
C ALA A 408 -5.29 -8.82 -5.23
N ASP A 409 -6.31 -9.61 -4.91
CA ASP A 409 -6.45 -10.29 -3.62
C ASP A 409 -5.29 -11.28 -3.38
N TYR A 410 -4.82 -11.96 -4.44
CA TYR A 410 -3.64 -12.82 -4.39
C TYR A 410 -2.34 -12.04 -4.13
N MET A 411 -2.12 -10.92 -4.82
CA MET A 411 -0.95 -10.09 -4.59
C MET A 411 -0.97 -9.41 -3.21
N ASN A 412 -2.16 -9.04 -2.72
CA ASN A 412 -2.34 -8.48 -1.39
C ASN A 412 -1.82 -9.41 -0.28
N VAL A 413 -2.01 -10.72 -0.44
CA VAL A 413 -1.57 -11.71 0.55
C VAL A 413 -0.16 -12.26 0.30
N GLY A 414 0.65 -11.57 -0.52
CA GLY A 414 2.07 -11.88 -0.76
C GLY A 414 2.35 -12.72 -2.01
N GLY A 415 1.34 -13.02 -2.82
CA GLY A 415 1.52 -13.63 -4.14
C GLY A 415 2.21 -12.70 -5.13
N ASN A 416 2.86 -13.26 -6.15
CA ASN A 416 3.50 -12.49 -7.23
C ASN A 416 2.87 -12.83 -8.57
N VAL A 417 2.59 -11.82 -9.39
CA VAL A 417 2.02 -12.01 -10.73
C VAL A 417 2.99 -11.52 -11.80
N MET A 418 3.28 -12.39 -12.75
CA MET A 418 4.02 -12.09 -13.97
C MET A 418 3.08 -12.19 -15.16
N TYR A 419 3.22 -11.28 -16.13
CA TYR A 419 2.35 -11.21 -17.30
C TYR A 419 3.18 -11.04 -18.57
N THR A 420 2.98 -11.91 -19.56
CA THR A 420 3.70 -11.87 -20.83
C THR A 420 2.77 -12.09 -22.00
N GLY A 421 2.92 -11.31 -23.07
CA GLY A 421 2.06 -11.49 -24.24
C GLY A 421 1.84 -10.25 -25.10
N ARG A 422 1.10 -10.43 -26.19
CA ARG A 422 0.83 -9.42 -27.24
C ARG A 422 -0.48 -8.67 -27.07
N ARG A 423 -1.39 -9.12 -26.19
CA ARG A 423 -2.74 -8.57 -25.99
C ARG A 423 -3.19 -8.46 -24.54
N LEU A 424 -2.23 -8.32 -23.62
CA LEU A 424 -2.45 -8.36 -22.18
C LEU A 424 -3.58 -7.44 -21.71
N PHE A 425 -3.54 -6.20 -22.18
CA PHE A 425 -4.51 -5.19 -21.79
C PHE A 425 -5.85 -5.42 -22.47
N ASN A 426 -5.85 -5.71 -23.77
CA ASN A 426 -7.08 -5.73 -24.56
C ASN A 426 -7.91 -7.01 -24.31
N LYS A 427 -7.25 -8.16 -24.10
CA LYS A 427 -7.95 -9.43 -23.90
C LYS A 427 -8.10 -9.73 -22.41
N SER A 428 -6.98 -10.00 -21.73
CA SER A 428 -7.06 -10.54 -20.37
C SER A 428 -7.57 -9.56 -19.34
N LEU A 429 -7.31 -8.27 -19.54
CA LEU A 429 -7.76 -7.19 -18.67
C LEU A 429 -8.96 -6.41 -19.25
N ASN A 430 -9.41 -6.75 -20.46
CA ASN A 430 -10.48 -6.08 -21.23
C ASN A 430 -10.41 -4.54 -21.19
N ARG A 431 -9.23 -4.00 -21.47
CA ARG A 431 -8.95 -2.56 -21.55
C ARG A 431 -8.79 -2.16 -23.00
N ALA A 432 -9.81 -1.46 -23.50
CA ALA A 432 -9.70 -0.77 -24.78
C ALA A 432 -8.60 0.28 -24.70
N VAL A 433 -7.78 0.34 -25.74
CA VAL A 433 -6.68 1.31 -25.83
C VAL A 433 -7.24 2.73 -25.74
N GLY A 434 -6.68 3.56 -24.85
CA GLY A 434 -7.15 4.92 -24.57
C GLY A 434 -8.12 5.05 -23.38
N THR A 435 -8.53 3.95 -22.75
CA THR A 435 -9.21 4.00 -21.45
C THR A 435 -8.19 4.23 -20.32
N ALA A 436 -8.59 4.95 -19.28
CA ALA A 436 -7.77 5.05 -18.08
C ALA A 436 -7.57 3.64 -17.48
N PRO A 437 -6.35 3.27 -17.05
CA PRO A 437 -6.12 2.02 -16.34
C PRO A 437 -7.03 1.98 -15.11
N ASN A 438 -7.50 0.78 -14.80
CA ASN A 438 -8.21 0.57 -13.54
C ASN A 438 -7.26 0.66 -12.36
N ASP A 439 -7.88 0.71 -11.18
CA ASP A 439 -7.18 0.72 -9.90
C ASP A 439 -6.17 -0.44 -9.80
N PHE A 440 -6.49 -1.63 -10.33
CA PHE A 440 -5.56 -2.75 -10.41
C PHE A 440 -4.23 -2.43 -11.10
N LEU A 441 -4.26 -1.91 -12.33
CA LEU A 441 -3.04 -1.56 -13.07
C LEU A 441 -2.27 -0.40 -12.43
N ARG A 442 -2.99 0.54 -11.83
CA ARG A 442 -2.37 1.66 -11.14
C ARG A 442 -1.70 1.22 -9.85
N GLU A 443 -2.37 0.40 -9.05
CA GLU A 443 -1.94 0.04 -7.68
C GLU A 443 -0.86 -1.04 -7.68
N TYR A 444 -0.99 -2.06 -8.54
CA TYR A 444 -0.04 -3.19 -8.56
C TYR A 444 1.03 -3.07 -9.64
N PHE A 445 0.79 -2.28 -10.70
CA PHE A 445 1.71 -2.16 -11.83
C PHE A 445 2.22 -0.73 -12.06
N ASN A 446 1.75 0.26 -11.29
CA ASN A 446 2.13 1.66 -11.42
C ASN A 446 1.90 2.24 -12.85
N ILE A 447 0.89 1.73 -13.57
CA ILE A 447 0.52 2.17 -14.93
C ILE A 447 -0.65 3.14 -14.84
N PHE A 448 -0.45 4.40 -15.25
CA PHE A 448 -1.45 5.48 -15.10
C PHE A 448 -2.21 5.83 -16.38
N ALA A 449 -1.68 5.45 -17.53
CA ALA A 449 -2.37 5.56 -18.81
C ALA A 449 -1.89 4.47 -19.76
N ILE A 450 -2.79 3.97 -20.60
CA ILE A 450 -2.44 3.18 -21.79
C ILE A 450 -2.97 3.98 -22.98
N ARG A 451 -2.11 4.75 -23.65
CA ARG A 451 -2.54 5.65 -24.73
C ARG A 451 -2.29 5.02 -26.09
N SER A 452 -3.31 4.84 -26.91
CA SER A 452 -3.04 4.51 -28.31
C SER A 452 -2.22 5.67 -28.90
N LYS A 453 -1.02 5.40 -29.46
CA LYS A 453 -0.60 6.28 -30.54
C LYS A 453 -1.66 6.10 -31.60
N ALA A 454 -2.21 7.22 -32.05
CA ALA A 454 -2.85 7.28 -33.34
C ALA A 454 -1.89 6.65 -34.37
N VAL A 455 -2.25 5.46 -34.86
CA VAL A 455 -1.56 4.84 -35.99
C VAL A 455 -1.81 5.74 -37.18
N TYR A 456 -0.83 6.56 -37.54
CA TYR A 456 -0.83 7.29 -38.81
C TYR A 456 -0.60 6.28 -39.94
N SER A 457 -1.70 5.71 -40.44
CA SER A 457 -1.77 4.93 -41.67
C SER A 457 -2.65 5.70 -42.65
N ASN A 458 -2.14 5.94 -43.85
CA ASN A 458 -2.71 6.91 -44.78
C ASN A 458 -4.03 6.49 -45.44
N ASN A 459 -4.68 5.35 -45.14
CA ASN A 459 -6.01 5.06 -45.71
C ASN A 459 -6.86 3.92 -45.10
N VAL A 460 -6.43 3.17 -44.08
CA VAL A 460 -7.34 2.23 -43.40
C VAL A 460 -7.05 2.21 -41.90
N VAL A 461 -8.07 2.60 -41.12
CA VAL A 461 -8.07 2.60 -39.66
C VAL A 461 -8.24 1.16 -39.18
N ASN A 462 -7.14 0.45 -38.95
CA ASN A 462 -7.16 -0.74 -38.12
C ASN A 462 -6.55 -0.39 -36.77
N SER A 463 -7.40 0.07 -35.86
CA SER A 463 -7.14 0.43 -34.46
C SER A 463 -6.78 -0.79 -33.56
N GLY A 464 -6.42 -1.94 -34.13
CA GLY A 464 -6.54 -3.21 -33.44
C GLY A 464 -5.32 -3.73 -32.67
N ILE A 465 -4.14 -3.11 -32.78
CA ILE A 465 -2.89 -3.78 -32.31
C ILE A 465 -1.83 -2.76 -31.87
N ALA A 466 -1.99 -2.20 -30.68
CA ALA A 466 -1.03 -1.26 -30.09
C ALA A 466 -0.98 -1.45 -28.58
N ASP A 467 -0.38 -2.55 -28.13
CA ASP A 467 -0.08 -2.76 -26.72
C ASP A 467 1.11 -1.87 -26.31
N PHE A 468 1.04 -1.30 -25.10
CA PHE A 468 2.07 -0.45 -24.47
C PHE A 468 2.40 0.87 -25.16
N VAL A 469 1.65 1.26 -26.19
CA VAL A 469 1.89 2.59 -26.75
C VAL A 469 1.47 3.64 -25.71
N GLY A 470 2.31 4.68 -25.57
CA GLY A 470 2.08 5.81 -24.67
C GLY A 470 1.72 5.42 -23.24
N ALA A 471 2.30 4.32 -22.74
CA ALA A 471 2.18 3.96 -21.34
C ALA A 471 3.01 4.96 -20.52
N VAL A 472 2.32 5.69 -19.64
CA VAL A 472 2.93 6.73 -18.81
C VAL A 472 3.30 6.12 -17.47
N ALA A 473 4.55 6.30 -17.05
CA ALA A 473 4.99 5.81 -15.76
C ALA A 473 4.30 6.60 -14.64
N GLY A 474 3.95 5.92 -13.55
CA GLY A 474 3.29 6.56 -12.42
C GLY A 474 4.14 7.52 -11.61
N ASP A 475 5.45 7.28 -11.63
CA ASP A 475 6.42 8.20 -11.05
C ASP A 475 7.06 9.02 -12.19
N PRO A 476 6.98 10.36 -12.15
CA PRO A 476 7.56 11.23 -13.17
C PRO A 476 9.09 11.15 -13.26
N GLN A 477 9.76 10.46 -12.33
CA GLN A 477 11.18 10.15 -12.41
C GLN A 477 11.50 9.05 -13.44
N TYR A 478 10.52 8.24 -13.84
CA TYR A 478 10.71 7.21 -14.87
C TYR A 478 10.27 7.72 -16.25
N PRO A 479 11.00 7.35 -17.32
CA PRO A 479 10.58 7.68 -18.67
C PRO A 479 9.33 6.90 -19.06
N ASP A 480 8.41 7.57 -19.76
CA ASP A 480 7.26 6.93 -20.39
C ASP A 480 7.71 5.80 -21.34
N LEU A 481 7.01 4.67 -21.28
CA LEU A 481 7.25 3.56 -22.18
C LEU A 481 6.65 3.90 -23.56
N ASN A 482 7.50 4.38 -24.45
CA ASN A 482 7.13 4.76 -25.81
C ASN A 482 7.45 3.65 -26.82
N ILE A 483 6.58 2.65 -26.95
CA ILE A 483 6.69 1.67 -28.03
C ILE A 483 6.17 2.29 -29.34
N ASP A 484 7.02 2.35 -30.38
CA ASP A 484 6.59 2.82 -31.71
C ASP A 484 5.82 1.75 -32.47
N SER A 485 4.50 1.67 -32.25
CA SER A 485 3.61 0.72 -32.93
C SER A 485 3.57 0.87 -34.45
N ASN A 486 3.86 2.06 -34.98
CA ASN A 486 4.01 2.26 -36.42
C ASN A 486 5.17 1.44 -36.98
N MET A 487 6.24 1.26 -36.21
CA MET A 487 7.37 0.44 -36.62
C MET A 487 6.98 -1.05 -36.61
N VAL A 488 6.37 -1.54 -35.54
CA VAL A 488 5.86 -2.93 -35.45
C VAL A 488 4.86 -3.25 -36.58
N SER A 489 3.99 -2.30 -36.91
CA SER A 489 3.04 -2.42 -38.03
C SER A 489 3.73 -2.41 -39.40
N LYS A 490 4.69 -1.50 -39.63
CA LYS A 490 5.47 -1.42 -40.88
C LYS A 490 6.29 -2.70 -41.10
N LEU A 491 6.85 -3.24 -40.03
CA LEU A 491 7.58 -4.52 -39.99
C LEU A 491 6.70 -5.72 -40.38
N ARG A 492 5.40 -5.66 -40.07
CA ARG A 492 4.44 -6.74 -40.34
C ARG A 492 3.79 -6.67 -41.73
N TYR A 493 3.68 -5.50 -42.35
CA TYR A 493 2.78 -5.29 -43.48
C TYR A 493 3.36 -4.63 -44.75
N LEU A 494 4.60 -4.10 -44.77
CA LEU A 494 5.09 -3.35 -45.95
C LEU A 494 6.29 -3.97 -46.67
N ASN A 495 6.17 -4.01 -48.01
CA ASN A 495 7.11 -4.71 -48.89
C ASN A 495 8.27 -3.84 -49.42
N GLN A 496 8.26 -2.50 -49.30
CA GLN A 496 9.32 -1.67 -49.90
C GLN A 496 9.56 -0.33 -49.17
N GLY A 497 10.84 -0.01 -48.93
CA GLY A 497 11.29 1.38 -48.72
C GLY A 497 11.31 1.93 -47.30
N VAL A 498 11.59 1.12 -46.27
CA VAL A 498 11.81 1.66 -44.92
C VAL A 498 13.24 2.19 -44.82
N THR A 499 13.40 3.51 -44.64
CA THR A 499 14.66 4.10 -44.17
C THR A 499 14.78 3.80 -42.68
N TYR A 500 15.69 2.91 -42.31
CA TYR A 500 15.92 2.55 -40.92
C TYR A 500 16.48 3.75 -40.15
N PRO A 501 15.98 4.06 -38.94
CA PRO A 501 16.66 5.00 -38.05
C PRO A 501 18.05 4.46 -37.66
N PRO A 502 19.01 5.34 -37.31
CA PRO A 502 20.42 5.02 -37.07
C PRO A 502 20.68 4.09 -35.86
N GLU A 503 19.64 3.61 -35.19
CA GLU A 503 19.69 2.84 -33.94
C GLU A 503 19.30 1.36 -34.10
N ILE A 504 18.96 0.91 -35.33
CA ILE A 504 18.64 -0.49 -35.63
C ILE A 504 19.87 -1.17 -36.25
N GLU A 505 20.47 -2.13 -35.54
CA GLU A 505 21.69 -2.82 -36.01
C GLU A 505 21.44 -3.93 -37.05
N TYR A 506 20.25 -4.55 -37.10
CA TYR A 506 19.99 -5.60 -38.09
C TYR A 506 18.52 -5.76 -38.50
N PHE A 507 18.30 -5.81 -39.82
CA PHE A 507 17.04 -6.22 -40.43
C PHE A 507 17.32 -7.15 -41.60
N GLY A 508 16.80 -8.38 -41.57
CA GLY A 508 17.02 -9.37 -42.62
C GLY A 508 15.73 -9.68 -43.38
N ARG A 509 15.64 -9.25 -44.64
CA ARG A 509 14.65 -9.75 -45.58
C ARG A 509 15.34 -10.59 -46.65
N SER A 510 14.88 -11.82 -46.84
CA SER A 510 15.25 -12.60 -48.02
C SER A 510 14.40 -12.13 -49.20
N ASN A 511 15.02 -11.67 -50.28
CA ASN A 511 14.31 -11.27 -51.51
C ASN A 511 13.90 -12.47 -52.39
N ALA A 512 14.08 -13.70 -51.91
CA ALA A 512 13.62 -14.91 -52.59
C ALA A 512 12.17 -15.24 -52.15
N PRO A 513 11.38 -15.99 -52.94
CA PRO A 513 9.96 -16.30 -52.68
C PRO A 513 9.76 -17.31 -51.52
N VAL A 514 10.44 -17.09 -50.41
CA VAL A 514 10.34 -17.82 -49.16
C VAL A 514 9.64 -16.91 -48.17
N ASN A 515 8.44 -17.32 -47.73
CA ASN A 515 7.55 -16.56 -46.86
C ASN A 515 8.10 -16.40 -45.44
N PHE A 516 9.18 -15.64 -45.26
CA PHE A 516 9.68 -15.26 -43.95
C PHE A 516 10.08 -13.79 -43.93
N ASP A 517 9.34 -13.02 -43.14
CA ASP A 517 9.77 -11.72 -42.64
C ASP A 517 10.07 -11.93 -41.14
N PHE A 518 11.28 -11.60 -40.67
CA PHE A 518 11.56 -11.49 -39.24
C PHE A 518 12.00 -10.07 -38.93
N ALA A 519 11.55 -9.58 -37.78
CA ALA A 519 11.88 -8.25 -37.31
C ALA A 519 12.32 -8.34 -35.85
N ILE A 520 13.60 -8.04 -35.61
CA ILE A 520 14.14 -7.88 -34.26
C ILE A 520 14.12 -6.38 -33.98
N THR A 521 13.26 -5.95 -33.07
CA THR A 521 13.32 -4.58 -32.56
C THR A 521 14.17 -4.63 -31.30
N LEU A 522 15.48 -4.42 -31.45
CA LEU A 522 16.33 -4.06 -30.33
C LEU A 522 16.02 -2.60 -30.01
N TYR A 523 15.36 -2.34 -28.88
CA TYR A 523 15.46 -1.01 -28.28
C TYR A 523 16.83 -0.91 -27.63
N ASN A 524 17.84 -0.55 -28.42
CA ASN A 524 19.08 -0.05 -27.89
C ASN A 524 18.78 1.32 -27.29
N TYR A 525 18.41 1.35 -26.01
CA TYR A 525 18.83 2.48 -25.20
C TYR A 525 20.35 2.52 -25.33
N LYS A 526 20.92 3.61 -25.85
CA LYS A 526 22.37 3.81 -25.80
C LYS A 526 22.76 3.87 -24.33
N SER A 527 23.07 2.72 -23.76
CA SER A 527 23.91 2.65 -22.57
C SER A 527 25.33 2.91 -23.05
N SER A 528 25.86 4.09 -22.74
CA SER A 528 27.26 4.43 -23.02
C SER A 528 28.18 3.75 -22.02
N THR A 529 28.13 2.42 -21.89
CA THR A 529 28.98 1.69 -20.92
C THR A 529 29.22 0.25 -21.37
N ALA A 530 30.22 0.09 -22.22
CA ALA A 530 30.93 -1.18 -22.38
C ALA A 530 32.43 -0.87 -22.50
N ASP A 531 32.97 -0.16 -21.51
CA ASP A 531 34.41 -0.12 -21.32
C ASP A 531 34.77 0.08 -19.84
N THR A 532 35.00 -1.02 -19.14
CA THR A 532 35.49 -1.04 -17.76
C THR A 532 36.97 -0.63 -17.66
N SER A 533 37.65 -0.29 -18.77
CA SER A 533 39.02 0.24 -18.74
C SER A 533 39.12 1.73 -18.37
N LEU A 534 38.00 2.45 -18.25
CA LEU A 534 37.98 3.87 -17.86
C LEU A 534 37.93 4.13 -16.35
N TYR A 535 37.78 3.10 -15.51
CA TYR A 535 37.55 3.26 -14.06
C TYR A 535 38.78 3.25 -13.16
N THR A 536 40.00 3.29 -13.72
CA THR A 536 41.23 3.29 -12.89
C THR A 536 42.09 4.54 -13.00
N ASN A 537 41.77 5.50 -13.85
CA ASN A 537 42.47 6.79 -13.87
C ASN A 537 41.52 7.93 -13.51
N LEU A 538 41.54 8.28 -12.22
CA LEU A 538 41.49 9.68 -11.80
C LEU A 538 42.15 10.55 -12.86
N VAL A 539 41.40 11.46 -13.48
CA VAL A 539 42.02 12.45 -14.35
C VAL A 539 42.48 13.62 -13.49
N GLU A 540 43.80 13.71 -13.35
CA GLU A 540 44.53 14.79 -12.71
C GLU A 540 44.38 16.09 -13.53
N ASN A 541 44.19 17.21 -12.82
CA ASN A 541 44.53 18.59 -13.17
C ASN A 541 44.49 18.97 -14.66
N TYR A 542 43.39 19.59 -15.10
CA TYR A 542 43.31 20.21 -16.42
C TYR A 542 43.57 21.71 -16.36
N ASP A 543 44.50 22.17 -17.21
CA ASP A 543 44.75 23.58 -17.48
C ASP A 543 43.57 24.19 -18.24
N CYS A 544 42.86 25.10 -17.57
CA CYS A 544 41.74 25.88 -18.11
C CYS A 544 42.19 27.33 -18.35
N ALA A 545 41.64 27.97 -19.39
CA ALA A 545 41.87 29.39 -19.64
C ALA A 545 40.84 30.26 -18.91
N VAL A 546 41.28 31.44 -18.48
CA VAL A 546 40.41 32.51 -17.97
C VAL A 546 39.58 33.11 -19.11
N ASP A 547 38.26 33.21 -18.93
CA ASP A 547 37.32 33.90 -19.83
C ASP A 547 36.99 35.30 -19.31
N THR A 548 37.44 36.34 -20.03
CA THR A 548 37.30 37.75 -19.63
C THR A 548 36.12 38.47 -20.28
N ASN A 549 35.21 37.76 -20.96
CA ASN A 549 34.10 38.40 -21.70
C ASN A 549 32.95 38.92 -20.82
N TRP A 550 33.11 38.97 -19.50
CA TRP A 550 32.10 39.48 -18.56
C TRP A 550 32.68 40.60 -17.68
N SER A 551 32.02 41.75 -17.70
CA SER A 551 32.52 43.03 -17.16
C SER A 551 32.38 43.20 -15.64
N ASN A 552 32.13 42.13 -14.87
CA ASN A 552 31.77 42.24 -13.46
C ASN A 552 32.58 41.23 -12.61
N GLU A 553 33.70 41.70 -12.04
CA GLU A 553 34.47 41.23 -10.85
C GLU A 553 34.63 39.71 -10.53
N THR A 554 34.31 38.79 -11.44
CA THR A 554 34.48 37.34 -11.22
C THR A 554 35.17 36.68 -12.40
N THR A 555 36.26 35.98 -12.11
CA THR A 555 37.04 35.28 -13.14
C THR A 555 36.35 33.95 -13.47
N VAL A 556 36.23 33.65 -14.76
CA VAL A 556 35.57 32.44 -15.27
C VAL A 556 36.63 31.48 -15.81
N ALA A 557 36.60 30.21 -15.39
CA ALA A 557 37.36 29.15 -16.04
C ALA A 557 36.49 28.46 -17.11
N LEU A 558 37.00 28.32 -18.34
CA LEU A 558 36.42 27.48 -19.39
C LEU A 558 37.10 26.11 -19.38
N ILE A 559 36.33 25.04 -19.19
CA ILE A 559 36.83 23.67 -19.34
C ILE A 559 36.78 23.29 -20.83
N PRO A 560 37.91 22.97 -21.48
CA PRO A 560 37.91 22.52 -22.88
C PRO A 560 37.88 20.97 -22.96
N LEU A 561 36.84 20.42 -23.62
CA LEU A 561 36.59 19.01 -24.02
C LEU A 561 36.15 18.05 -22.87
N ASP A 562 35.25 17.08 -23.02
CA ASP A 562 34.49 16.44 -24.13
C ASP A 562 32.98 16.49 -23.80
N GLU A 563 32.13 16.77 -24.80
CA GLU A 563 30.87 17.55 -24.68
C GLU A 563 29.63 16.79 -24.15
N THR A 564 29.74 15.78 -23.29
CA THR A 564 28.56 14.94 -22.94
C THR A 564 28.27 14.74 -21.45
N LEU A 565 29.14 15.16 -20.52
CA LEU A 565 28.95 14.86 -19.08
C LEU A 565 28.59 16.11 -18.25
N PRO A 566 27.54 16.04 -17.39
CA PRO A 566 27.20 17.13 -16.48
C PRO A 566 28.20 17.23 -15.30
N LEU A 567 28.68 18.44 -14.99
CA LEU A 567 29.63 18.70 -13.90
C LEU A 567 28.93 18.65 -12.52
N LEU A 568 29.41 17.83 -11.58
CA LEU A 568 28.84 17.69 -10.22
C LEU A 568 29.36 18.78 -9.27
N SER A 569 30.68 19.01 -9.26
CA SER A 569 31.30 20.01 -8.39
C SER A 569 32.70 20.39 -8.87
N ALA A 570 33.15 21.59 -8.53
CA ALA A 570 34.56 21.97 -8.57
C ALA A 570 35.02 22.24 -7.14
N SER A 571 36.10 21.60 -6.71
CA SER A 571 36.56 21.62 -5.32
C SER A 571 37.74 22.55 -5.10
N THR A 572 38.61 22.71 -6.10
CA THR A 572 39.76 23.63 -6.03
C THR A 572 39.93 24.35 -7.37
N ILE A 573 40.28 25.63 -7.30
CA ILE A 573 40.61 26.46 -8.46
C ILE A 573 41.90 27.19 -8.11
N ARG A 574 42.98 26.84 -8.80
CA ARG A 574 44.29 27.44 -8.58
C ARG A 574 44.73 28.20 -9.82
N ASN A 575 45.06 29.48 -9.67
CA ASN A 575 45.77 30.21 -10.71
C ASN A 575 47.25 29.84 -10.62
N VAL A 576 47.67 28.93 -11.50
CA VAL A 576 49.03 28.38 -11.55
C VAL A 576 50.03 29.49 -11.89
N SER A 577 49.68 30.36 -12.84
CA SER A 577 50.53 31.49 -13.26
C SER A 577 50.87 32.45 -12.13
N ARG A 578 50.00 32.54 -11.11
CA ARG A 578 50.12 33.49 -9.99
C ARG A 578 50.37 32.86 -8.64
N GLY A 579 50.29 31.53 -8.54
CA GLY A 579 50.49 30.81 -7.29
C GLY A 579 49.43 31.09 -6.21
N VAL A 580 48.20 31.47 -6.60
CA VAL A 580 47.10 31.78 -5.68
C VAL A 580 45.89 30.88 -5.91
N ASN A 581 45.16 30.54 -4.85
CA ASN A 581 43.92 29.75 -4.91
C ASN A 581 42.70 30.68 -4.89
N GLY A 582 41.77 30.47 -5.82
CA GLY A 582 40.44 31.08 -5.78
C GLY A 582 39.44 30.17 -5.08
N GLU A 583 38.39 30.76 -4.49
CA GLU A 583 37.31 29.97 -3.92
C GLU A 583 36.24 29.70 -4.99
N PHE A 584 35.81 28.45 -5.10
CA PHE A 584 34.69 28.08 -5.97
C PHE A 584 33.42 28.80 -5.50
N MET A 585 32.70 29.44 -6.43
CA MET A 585 31.42 30.05 -6.12
C MET A 585 30.25 29.23 -6.67
N HIS A 586 30.22 29.03 -7.99
CA HIS A 586 29.17 28.24 -8.65
C HIS A 586 29.59 27.81 -10.06
N VAL A 587 28.85 26.87 -10.64
CA VAL A 587 28.97 26.43 -12.04
C VAL A 587 27.69 26.77 -12.80
N ARG A 588 27.81 27.15 -14.07
CA ARG A 588 26.65 27.43 -14.94
C ARG A 588 26.79 26.75 -16.29
N ASN A 589 25.74 26.08 -16.75
CA ASN A 589 25.63 25.68 -18.16
C ASN A 589 25.24 26.91 -18.99
N ILE A 590 26.07 27.25 -19.97
CA ILE A 590 25.87 28.36 -20.90
C ILE A 590 25.46 27.91 -22.30
N SER A 591 25.32 26.60 -22.52
CA SER A 591 24.74 26.06 -23.76
C SER A 591 23.22 26.04 -23.69
N SER A 592 22.56 26.45 -24.77
CA SER A 592 21.11 26.23 -24.94
C SER A 592 20.78 24.80 -25.38
N ASN A 593 21.79 24.01 -25.75
CA ASN A 593 21.66 22.61 -26.14
C ASN A 593 21.92 21.71 -24.93
N LEU A 594 20.86 21.11 -24.37
CA LEU A 594 20.97 20.20 -23.23
C LEU A 594 21.79 18.93 -23.54
N LEU A 595 21.97 18.58 -24.82
CA LEU A 595 22.77 17.43 -25.26
C LEU A 595 24.26 17.75 -25.43
N GLN A 596 24.65 19.02 -25.35
CA GLN A 596 26.03 19.50 -25.43
C GLN A 596 26.23 20.64 -24.42
N PRO A 597 26.20 20.34 -23.11
CA PRO A 597 26.32 21.36 -22.09
C PRO A 597 27.72 22.01 -22.15
N LYS A 598 27.77 23.35 -22.08
CA LYS A 598 29.02 24.10 -21.96
C LYS A 598 29.07 24.69 -20.57
N TRP A 599 29.98 24.24 -19.72
CA TRP A 599 30.04 24.67 -18.33
C TRP A 599 31.05 25.80 -18.15
N ARG A 600 30.66 26.82 -17.38
CA ARG A 600 31.55 27.88 -16.86
C ARG A 600 31.63 27.76 -15.35
N ILE A 601 32.84 27.80 -14.81
CA ILE A 601 33.09 27.79 -13.37
C ILE A 601 33.45 29.20 -12.92
N PHE A 602 32.75 29.69 -11.90
CA PHE A 602 32.97 31.01 -11.32
C PHE A 602 33.78 30.88 -10.03
N ALA A 603 34.87 31.63 -9.95
CA ALA A 603 35.75 31.67 -8.79
C ALA A 603 35.90 33.09 -8.24
N SER A 604 36.05 33.21 -6.92
CA SER A 604 36.48 34.46 -6.29
C SER A 604 38.00 34.62 -6.41
N ILE A 605 38.47 35.84 -6.58
CA ILE A 605 39.90 36.17 -6.57
C ILE A 605 40.28 36.52 -5.13
N PRO A 606 41.29 35.88 -4.51
CA PRO A 606 41.71 36.22 -3.16
C PRO A 606 42.28 37.65 -3.10
N VAL A 607 42.03 38.34 -1.99
CA VAL A 607 42.55 39.70 -1.74
C VAL A 607 44.07 39.68 -1.84
N GLY A 608 44.63 40.39 -2.83
CA GLY A 608 46.07 40.43 -3.11
C GLY A 608 46.56 39.53 -4.25
N GLY A 609 45.69 38.70 -4.86
CA GLY A 609 46.06 37.83 -6.00
C GLY A 609 46.18 38.54 -7.36
N GLY A 610 45.77 39.81 -7.43
CA GLY A 610 45.66 40.61 -8.67
C GLY A 610 44.56 40.09 -9.61
N GLU A 611 44.10 40.92 -10.55
CA GLU A 611 43.09 40.51 -11.54
C GLU A 611 43.59 39.35 -12.40
N TRP A 612 42.87 38.23 -12.44
CA TRP A 612 43.19 37.11 -13.33
C TRP A 612 42.79 37.48 -14.77
N THR A 613 43.67 37.18 -15.72
CA THR A 613 43.55 37.57 -17.15
C THR A 613 43.59 36.35 -18.05
N THR A 614 43.23 36.49 -19.33
CA THR A 614 43.33 35.39 -20.32
C THR A 614 44.74 34.82 -20.51
N ALA A 615 45.78 35.49 -20.00
CA ALA A 615 47.17 35.01 -20.02
C ALA A 615 47.52 34.11 -18.82
N ASP A 616 46.63 34.03 -17.82
CA ASP A 616 46.80 33.18 -16.65
C ASP A 616 46.24 31.77 -16.89
N THR A 617 46.93 30.75 -16.37
CA THR A 617 46.53 29.33 -16.45
C THR A 617 45.89 28.92 -15.14
N LEU A 618 44.70 28.31 -15.22
CA LEU A 618 43.98 27.81 -14.06
C LEU A 618 44.03 26.28 -14.02
N GLU A 619 44.33 25.74 -12.86
CA GLU A 619 44.20 24.31 -12.55
C GLU A 619 42.92 24.14 -11.74
N VAL A 620 41.97 23.35 -12.26
CA VAL A 620 40.69 23.09 -11.60
C VAL A 620 40.55 21.62 -11.28
N THR A 621 40.33 21.29 -10.01
CA THR A 621 39.86 19.96 -9.63
C THR A 621 38.34 19.96 -9.64
N TYR A 622 37.76 19.06 -10.43
CA TYR A 622 36.30 18.91 -10.54
C TYR A 622 35.89 17.45 -10.54
N ARG A 623 34.62 17.20 -10.23
CA ARG A 623 33.96 15.90 -10.27
C ARG A 623 32.78 16.02 -11.23
N PHE A 624 32.64 15.09 -12.16
CA PHE A 624 31.42 14.97 -12.98
C PHE A 624 30.34 14.20 -12.20
N ILE A 625 29.07 14.44 -12.55
CA ILE A 625 27.96 13.60 -12.09
C ILE A 625 28.14 12.28 -12.85
N PRO A 626 28.48 11.15 -12.21
CA PRO A 626 28.31 9.88 -12.88
C PRO A 626 26.82 9.76 -13.21
N LEU A 627 26.48 9.48 -14.47
CA LEU A 627 25.08 9.36 -14.91
C LEU A 627 24.30 8.32 -14.07
N SER A 628 24.98 7.43 -13.35
CA SER A 628 24.55 6.77 -12.11
C SER A 628 25.72 5.93 -11.56
N ALA A 629 25.76 5.64 -10.25
CA ALA A 629 26.64 4.61 -9.66
C ALA A 629 25.99 3.21 -9.68
N ASP A 630 24.73 3.11 -10.12
CA ASP A 630 23.89 1.91 -10.10
C ASP A 630 23.42 1.49 -11.51
N HIS A 631 24.13 1.92 -12.56
CA HIS A 631 23.84 1.56 -13.94
C HIS A 631 24.76 0.41 -14.38
N ASP A 632 24.41 -0.83 -14.07
CA ASP A 632 25.07 -1.99 -14.69
C ASP A 632 24.05 -3.05 -15.17
N GLU A 633 24.13 -3.24 -16.49
CA GLU A 633 23.64 -4.32 -17.38
C GLU A 633 22.16 -4.36 -17.83
N PRO A 634 21.89 -4.40 -19.17
CA PRO A 634 20.73 -5.15 -19.65
C PRO A 634 20.93 -6.62 -19.25
N ILE A 635 19.98 -7.15 -18.49
CA ILE A 635 20.10 -8.49 -17.93
C ILE A 635 19.84 -9.50 -19.05
N ALA A 636 20.93 -9.92 -19.68
CA ALA A 636 21.07 -10.89 -20.77
C ALA A 636 20.61 -10.45 -22.18
N LEU A 637 21.57 -9.99 -22.99
CA LEU A 637 21.60 -10.25 -24.44
C LEU A 637 22.46 -11.49 -24.68
N ASN A 638 21.93 -12.69 -24.47
CA ASN A 638 22.63 -13.89 -24.92
C ASN A 638 22.24 -14.15 -26.38
N PHE A 639 23.02 -13.64 -27.34
CA PHE A 639 22.92 -14.03 -28.75
C PHE A 639 23.86 -15.20 -29.02
N ILE A 640 23.34 -16.42 -29.19
CA ILE A 640 24.12 -17.49 -29.80
C ILE A 640 23.68 -17.59 -31.26
N LYS A 641 24.56 -17.12 -32.15
CA LYS A 641 24.44 -17.34 -33.59
C LYS A 641 24.69 -18.83 -33.89
N TYR A 642 23.74 -19.50 -34.52
CA TYR A 642 23.96 -20.82 -35.11
C TYR A 642 23.83 -20.74 -36.62
N ASP A 643 24.83 -21.26 -37.32
CA ASP A 643 24.85 -21.34 -38.77
C ASP A 643 23.91 -22.46 -39.24
N GLY A 644 23.00 -22.14 -40.17
CA GLY A 644 22.22 -23.16 -40.87
C GLY A 644 23.11 -23.97 -41.81
N THR A 645 22.88 -25.28 -41.91
CA THR A 645 23.58 -26.14 -42.87
C THR A 645 22.73 -26.34 -44.11
N ILE A 646 23.30 -26.06 -45.28
CA ILE A 646 22.71 -26.40 -46.57
C ILE A 646 23.24 -27.79 -46.95
N GLU A 647 22.37 -28.79 -46.96
CA GLU A 647 22.67 -30.12 -47.47
C GLU A 647 22.19 -30.20 -48.93
N ILE A 648 23.12 -30.35 -49.87
CA ILE A 648 22.79 -30.61 -51.28
C ILE A 648 22.88 -32.13 -51.48
N ILE A 649 21.74 -32.76 -51.68
CA ILE A 649 21.63 -34.20 -51.94
C ILE A 649 21.29 -34.40 -53.41
N GLN A 650 22.16 -35.08 -54.15
CA GLN A 650 21.84 -35.50 -55.52
C GLN A 650 21.14 -36.86 -55.48
N VAL A 651 19.92 -36.92 -56.04
CA VAL A 651 19.11 -38.15 -56.09
C VAL A 651 18.75 -38.41 -57.56
N GLY A 652 19.58 -39.19 -58.25
CA GLY A 652 19.48 -39.37 -59.70
C GLY A 652 19.99 -38.15 -60.48
N GLU A 653 19.24 -37.71 -61.50
CA GLU A 653 19.51 -36.47 -62.25
C GLU A 653 19.03 -35.21 -61.51
N THR A 654 18.21 -35.36 -60.47
CA THR A 654 17.61 -34.26 -59.72
C THR A 654 18.55 -33.84 -58.58
N ILE A 655 18.86 -32.54 -58.50
CA ILE A 655 19.52 -31.94 -57.34
C ILE A 655 18.44 -31.55 -56.33
N ARG A 656 18.52 -32.09 -55.11
CA ARG A 656 17.72 -31.62 -53.98
C ARG A 656 18.59 -30.77 -53.07
N THR A 657 18.17 -29.54 -52.85
CA THR A 657 18.78 -28.69 -51.83
C THR A 657 17.88 -28.72 -50.61
N ARG A 658 18.37 -29.34 -49.53
CA ARG A 658 17.73 -29.35 -48.23
C ARG A 658 18.43 -28.35 -47.34
N ILE A 659 17.74 -27.29 -46.97
CA ILE A 659 18.27 -26.27 -46.07
C ILE A 659 17.81 -26.62 -44.66
N PHE A 660 18.74 -26.99 -43.78
CA PHE A 660 18.48 -27.08 -42.35
C PHE A 660 18.77 -25.72 -41.73
N ALA A 661 17.76 -24.87 -41.70
CA ALA A 661 17.74 -23.78 -40.74
C ALA A 661 17.14 -24.35 -39.45
N THR A 662 17.93 -24.40 -38.37
CA THR A 662 17.35 -24.63 -37.03
C THR A 662 17.09 -23.24 -36.46
N PRO A 663 15.85 -22.73 -36.45
CA PRO A 663 15.61 -21.45 -35.82
C PRO A 663 15.65 -21.70 -34.31
N ARG A 664 16.67 -21.18 -33.65
CA ARG A 664 16.64 -20.99 -32.20
C ARG A 664 16.35 -19.52 -31.97
N PHE A 665 15.10 -19.20 -31.63
CA PHE A 665 14.77 -17.86 -31.17
C PHE A 665 15.16 -17.73 -29.69
N ARG A 666 15.51 -16.52 -29.28
CA ARG A 666 15.61 -16.12 -27.87
C ARG A 666 14.77 -14.88 -27.66
N SER A 667 13.99 -14.92 -26.59
CA SER A 667 13.14 -13.84 -26.10
C SER A 667 14.01 -12.66 -25.65
N CYS A 668 13.50 -11.42 -25.77
CA CYS A 668 14.05 -10.30 -25.01
C CYS A 668 13.24 -10.19 -23.72
N PHE A 669 13.91 -10.43 -22.59
CA PHE A 669 13.37 -10.11 -21.28
C PHE A 669 13.65 -8.65 -20.98
N PHE A 670 12.61 -7.88 -20.70
CA PHE A 670 12.77 -6.60 -20.02
C PHE A 670 12.58 -6.85 -18.53
N THR A 671 13.65 -7.27 -17.86
CA THR A 671 13.73 -7.22 -16.41
C THR A 671 14.10 -5.80 -16.02
N PHE A 672 13.25 -5.16 -15.22
CA PHE A 672 13.67 -3.96 -14.48
C PHE A 672 14.31 -4.46 -13.18
N PRO A 673 15.57 -4.12 -12.87
CA PRO A 673 16.19 -4.52 -11.61
C PRO A 673 15.34 -4.09 -10.41
N LEU A 674 15.18 -5.01 -9.46
CA LEU A 674 14.43 -4.81 -8.22
C LEU A 674 14.94 -3.61 -7.39
N SER A 675 16.16 -3.12 -7.60
CA SER A 675 16.76 -1.97 -6.90
C SER A 675 16.11 -0.61 -7.19
N TYR A 676 15.22 -0.51 -8.19
CA TYR A 676 14.64 0.77 -8.61
C TYR A 676 13.34 1.16 -7.88
N MET A 677 12.68 0.24 -7.17
CA MET A 677 11.73 0.63 -6.13
C MET A 677 12.52 0.70 -4.83
N LYS A 678 12.51 1.84 -4.13
CA LYS A 678 13.36 2.12 -2.95
C LYS A 678 13.45 0.90 -2.01
N ASN A 679 14.48 0.08 -2.22
CA ASN A 679 14.58 -1.30 -1.77
C ASN A 679 15.33 -1.39 -0.43
N GLU A 680 15.14 -0.37 0.41
CA GLU A 680 15.47 -0.48 1.81
C GLU A 680 14.25 -1.13 2.48
N LEU A 681 14.49 -2.08 3.39
CA LEU A 681 13.50 -2.45 4.40
C LEU A 681 13.01 -1.15 5.04
N TYR A 682 11.84 -0.67 4.62
CA TYR A 682 11.21 0.41 5.34
C TYR A 682 10.67 -0.20 6.62
N THR A 683 11.48 -0.15 7.68
CA THR A 683 11.04 -0.48 9.03
C THR A 683 10.04 0.60 9.44
N HIS A 684 8.78 0.40 9.07
CA HIS A 684 7.71 1.27 9.50
C HIS A 684 7.62 1.13 11.03
N PRO A 685 7.60 2.24 11.82
CA PRO A 685 7.59 2.19 13.28
C PRO A 685 6.35 1.51 13.91
N ILE A 686 5.45 0.96 13.10
CA ILE A 686 4.18 0.34 13.50
C ILE A 686 4.00 -1.04 12.82
N LEU A 687 4.52 -1.24 11.59
CA LEU A 687 4.18 -2.41 10.76
C LEU A 687 5.32 -3.45 10.62
N GLY A 688 6.54 -3.17 11.10
CA GLY A 688 7.67 -4.09 10.94
C GLY A 688 8.15 -4.21 9.49
N ASP A 689 8.85 -5.29 9.17
CA ASP A 689 9.43 -5.58 7.85
C ASP A 689 8.32 -6.04 6.88
N VAL A 690 8.22 -5.43 5.70
CA VAL A 690 7.16 -5.70 4.70
C VAL A 690 7.73 -6.46 3.50
N PRO A 691 7.10 -7.55 3.00
CA PRO A 691 7.53 -8.24 1.79
C PRO A 691 7.15 -7.47 0.51
N ALA A 692 8.01 -7.57 -0.51
CA ALA A 692 7.88 -6.85 -1.79
C ALA A 692 6.97 -7.58 -2.81
N VAL A 693 6.23 -6.82 -3.62
CA VAL A 693 5.49 -7.30 -4.80
C VAL A 693 6.35 -7.06 -6.05
N SER A 694 6.54 -8.09 -6.89
CA SER A 694 7.45 -8.05 -8.04
C SER A 694 6.72 -8.07 -9.39
N LEU A 695 7.25 -7.35 -10.40
CA LEU A 695 6.77 -7.31 -11.79
C LEU A 695 7.87 -7.73 -12.78
N LEU A 696 7.52 -8.62 -13.73
CA LEU A 696 8.27 -8.89 -14.96
C LEU A 696 7.31 -8.80 -16.15
N ILE A 697 7.61 -7.96 -17.14
CA ILE A 697 6.85 -7.84 -18.40
C ILE A 697 7.76 -8.24 -19.55
N ALA A 698 7.37 -9.25 -20.32
CA ALA A 698 8.02 -9.61 -21.58
C ALA A 698 7.04 -9.44 -22.75
N ASN A 699 7.51 -8.83 -23.84
CA ASN A 699 6.78 -8.72 -25.10
C ASN A 699 7.48 -9.58 -26.14
N GLU A 700 6.79 -10.59 -26.66
CA GLU A 700 7.35 -11.53 -27.62
C GLU A 700 6.71 -11.37 -29.02
N LEU A 701 7.54 -11.36 -30.07
CA LEU A 701 7.10 -11.36 -31.45
C LEU A 701 7.43 -12.72 -32.09
N LEU A 702 6.47 -13.65 -32.06
CA LEU A 702 6.62 -15.01 -32.60
C LEU A 702 6.36 -15.08 -34.13
N PHE A 703 7.23 -15.78 -34.88
CA PHE A 703 7.05 -16.24 -36.28
C PHE A 703 7.76 -17.61 -36.47
N PHE A 704 7.12 -18.61 -37.12
CA PHE A 704 7.63 -20.00 -37.11
C PHE A 704 7.54 -20.83 -38.41
N ASN A 705 8.32 -21.93 -38.38
CA ASN A 705 8.90 -22.84 -39.39
C ASN A 705 8.08 -23.31 -40.62
N GLN A 706 8.78 -23.48 -41.75
CA GLN A 706 8.38 -24.31 -42.90
C GLN A 706 9.56 -25.19 -43.34
N ASN A 707 9.34 -26.51 -43.49
CA ASN A 707 10.25 -27.38 -44.22
C ASN A 707 10.03 -27.15 -45.73
N LEU A 708 11.09 -26.77 -46.45
CA LEU A 708 11.04 -26.55 -47.89
C LEU A 708 11.97 -27.54 -48.57
N ASP A 709 11.39 -28.57 -49.18
CA ASP A 709 12.11 -29.47 -50.09
C ASP A 709 12.05 -28.88 -51.50
N PHE A 710 13.19 -28.45 -52.03
CA PHE A 710 13.32 -28.07 -53.43
C PHE A 710 13.81 -29.29 -54.22
N SER A 711 13.07 -29.65 -55.27
CA SER A 711 13.52 -30.62 -56.28
C SER A 711 13.67 -29.90 -57.60
N PHE A 712 14.91 -29.81 -58.10
CA PHE A 712 15.21 -29.27 -59.42
C PHE A 712 15.46 -30.44 -60.37
N ASN A 713 14.57 -30.63 -61.35
CA ASN A 713 14.75 -31.59 -62.44
C ASN A 713 15.67 -31.04 -63.52
#